data_AF-A0A813LTL3-F1
#
_entry.id   AF-A0A813LTL3-F1
#
_cell.length_a   1.000
_cell.length_b   1.000
_cell.length_c   1.000
_cell.angle_alpha   90.00
_cell.angle_beta   90.00
_cell.angle_gamma   90.00
#
_symmetry.space_group_name_H-M   'P 1'
#
loop_
_entity.id
_entity.type
_entity.pdbx_description
1 polymer ?
#
loop_
_entity_poly.entity_id
_entity_poly.type
_entity_poly.pdbx_seq_one_letter_code
_entity_poly.pdbx_strand_id
1 'polypeptide(L)'
;MTDKVYLNFEVGLDVLQHLMEDGAVRTYDRFLAERAKAQGLSLYGSDPESRALVRLACLTRVFDAKGGKDVSDAYYALPAEGRMKLMNFLNADGVKHTPGILLYNSPLLIENARKNSSIGLDLIYQVLISVYEAAEHEYAGSEQKVVTIIVDELAKHVLTCENAESFGFTKFDISRTPGQKGDIQGTVQMSPWQLQTDASVLQGLEDDATALLGELVPQTGLREMAFLKKVQSVFPELGYMGADDETKGILRETLGRLLVVYWTATDQADAFTRGQDVERKLSESSWKKVQVMMDTSLRSSEVLNVILVVMVIMDVARLPKFAAQLAPKAENPKQVLEHVLDNCPKVLPSFWRLPVAGRQLARECLTRDFSFAKFISAEVVPASITTIKDMLADSESTSDLSSLNFLTVFLYCIFAEMSASLGGQSLEGSLFMTDEKWAEFQVALHAIQQLEHKGEKAIYDMILANHANKMRMTFDADSADSWVLARLARLSHTEDITDSFAMVEAFKSLKPEEQASLRKYLGADGISQKPGLALHDSHNFLKNACQNAEVGPLSALMILLKVCEEVAREFKGVQEAVITVKLERLAEFAKEFAGAVTFQDLPFELLRTKHLEALMIPKVWIPVHNESALDSLQLQCRKMASDVLDGTIGERRFKTLVLRAFPELAYFGTAHAKQRSQTFGAMLSVLWLVNDQRDAFVRDQDEDDCLSKQSWAWIQEWMSDCVRLSTEEAVDATLVFMAIHALGKITQFREELAPGYPKNLHDGALAHILETQPELVPSFLRLSRKYQQLIIDSLSVDFQFSQFLQAENVPANLVVVKQKMQPHGADGFALFCFRIFAQMCGKLGDRSLEGSIFMTESQFQRIRPGLGALQQLRILEAGPAYNAFLLLQGSKALSRFASPEHQALARLLCLGSASDHTRGDALCEAFDQLLPHERVQLTRWLTADGIKQLPGYVLCDAPDLLRNAEANPAVGLSGALKALVRVQELCQMADVRASKRNTAKAYVHMNQLALWAHEAGPNPGDFLEAILEVTSEEQAESRVHVVEVHRPEGPSMSRSGEMGDPLWRCVRRTARLLTFLLLVLMFLASAAGLFGLICFPDRTTPLLRELDPLEVPPRIVKLSLLGIALFSCIGILYCSICSPRPAIWLERIFCCARSADMLKMTNNPSSRSPRPQTNEA
;
A
#
# COMPACT_ATOMS: atom_id res chain seq x y z
N MET A 1 22.43 -25.56 38.26
CA MET A 1 21.48 -24.65 38.93
C MET A 1 22.06 -24.35 40.30
N THR A 2 22.28 -23.09 40.68
CA THR A 2 22.77 -22.75 42.04
C THR A 2 21.61 -22.87 43.04
N ASP A 3 21.88 -23.05 44.33
CA ASP A 3 20.84 -23.17 45.37
C ASP A 3 19.85 -22.00 45.34
N LYS A 4 20.35 -20.79 45.10
CA LYS A 4 19.51 -19.60 44.92
C LYS A 4 18.55 -19.77 43.74
N VAL A 5 19.03 -20.25 42.58
CA VAL A 5 18.17 -20.46 41.40
C VAL A 5 17.18 -21.59 41.63
N TYR A 6 17.58 -22.64 42.35
CA TYR A 6 16.69 -23.74 42.73
C TYR A 6 15.55 -23.28 43.65
N LEU A 7 15.85 -22.54 44.71
CA LEU A 7 14.83 -21.98 45.61
C LEU A 7 13.81 -21.10 44.86
N ASN A 8 14.25 -20.33 43.87
CA ASN A 8 13.33 -19.53 43.05
C ASN A 8 12.45 -20.39 42.13
N PHE A 9 13.03 -21.45 41.57
CA PHE A 9 12.29 -22.42 40.77
C PHE A 9 11.26 -23.15 41.63
N GLU A 10 11.62 -23.51 42.86
CA GLU A 10 10.73 -24.12 43.85
C GLU A 10 9.55 -23.20 44.19
N VAL A 11 9.78 -21.91 44.47
CA VAL A 11 8.68 -20.94 44.69
C VAL A 11 7.74 -20.86 43.49
N GLY A 12 8.27 -20.84 42.27
CA GLY A 12 7.45 -20.85 41.05
C GLY A 12 6.62 -22.13 40.91
N LEU A 13 7.24 -23.29 41.19
CA LEU A 13 6.58 -24.59 41.11
C LEU A 13 5.49 -24.73 42.18
N ASP A 14 5.77 -24.34 43.41
CA ASP A 14 4.84 -24.35 44.55
C ASP A 14 3.59 -23.51 44.24
N VAL A 15 3.79 -22.27 43.79
CA VAL A 15 2.68 -21.39 43.45
C VAL A 15 1.87 -21.91 42.26
N LEU A 16 2.52 -22.47 41.23
CA LEU A 16 1.81 -23.05 40.08
C LEU A 16 0.92 -24.25 40.43
N GLN A 17 1.14 -24.93 41.56
CA GLN A 17 0.23 -26.00 42.03
C GLN A 17 -1.17 -25.45 42.32
N HIS A 18 -1.28 -24.17 42.66
CA HIS A 18 -2.57 -23.49 42.91
C HIS A 18 -3.23 -22.91 41.66
N LEU A 19 -2.64 -23.06 40.46
CA LEU A 19 -3.15 -22.44 39.23
C LEU A 19 -4.60 -22.82 38.92
N MET A 20 -4.96 -24.08 39.17
CA MET A 20 -6.32 -24.58 38.91
C MET A 20 -7.35 -24.07 39.93
N GLU A 21 -6.92 -23.71 41.14
CA GLU A 21 -7.77 -23.26 42.25
C GLU A 21 -7.97 -21.74 42.23
N ASP A 22 -6.87 -20.99 42.06
CA ASP A 22 -6.85 -19.54 42.21
C ASP A 22 -7.06 -18.79 40.89
N GLY A 23 -6.82 -19.45 39.76
CA GLY A 23 -6.77 -18.82 38.44
C GLY A 23 -5.50 -18.00 38.20
N ALA A 24 -5.18 -17.74 36.93
CA ALA A 24 -3.86 -17.23 36.52
C ALA A 24 -3.43 -15.92 37.21
N VAL A 25 -4.35 -14.96 37.39
CA VAL A 25 -4.04 -13.66 38.00
C VAL A 25 -3.65 -13.81 39.47
N ARG A 26 -4.47 -14.49 40.28
CA ARG A 26 -4.22 -14.67 41.72
C ARG A 26 -3.01 -15.57 41.97
N THR A 27 -2.83 -16.61 41.16
CA THR A 27 -1.61 -17.44 41.20
C THR A 27 -0.37 -16.61 40.91
N TYR A 28 -0.41 -15.74 39.89
CA TYR A 28 0.72 -14.86 39.60
C TYR A 28 0.96 -13.83 40.71
N ASP A 29 -0.08 -13.24 41.30
CA ASP A 29 0.07 -12.29 42.41
C ASP A 29 0.62 -12.97 43.67
N ARG A 30 0.27 -14.23 43.94
CA ARG A 30 0.88 -15.05 45.00
C ARG A 30 2.37 -15.25 44.75
N PHE A 31 2.75 -15.55 43.50
CA PHE A 31 4.15 -15.63 43.12
C PHE A 31 4.85 -14.30 43.39
N LEU A 32 4.31 -13.18 42.92
CA LEU A 32 4.88 -11.85 43.18
C LEU A 32 4.96 -11.54 44.69
N ALA A 33 4.00 -11.96 45.51
CA ALA A 33 4.04 -11.73 46.96
C ALA A 33 5.22 -12.45 47.63
N GLU A 34 5.47 -13.71 47.29
CA GLU A 34 6.64 -14.45 47.81
C GLU A 34 7.95 -13.85 47.29
N ARG A 35 7.97 -13.40 46.03
CA ARG A 35 9.10 -12.68 45.45
C ARG A 35 9.39 -11.37 46.18
N ALA A 36 8.36 -10.59 46.49
CA ALA A 36 8.47 -9.31 47.17
C ALA A 36 9.13 -9.46 48.56
N LYS A 37 8.72 -10.48 49.34
CA LYS A 37 9.31 -10.80 50.65
C LYS A 37 10.82 -11.05 50.54
N ALA A 38 11.25 -11.89 49.60
CA ALA A 38 12.66 -12.20 49.39
C ALA A 38 13.47 -10.97 48.93
N GLN A 39 12.83 -10.08 48.17
CA GLN A 39 13.42 -8.85 47.63
C GLN A 39 13.33 -7.65 48.58
N GLY A 40 12.78 -7.80 49.79
CA GLY A 40 12.59 -6.69 50.73
C GLY A 40 11.64 -5.60 50.23
N LEU A 41 10.74 -5.93 49.31
CA LEU A 41 9.73 -5.04 48.73
C LEU A 41 8.35 -5.31 49.35
N SER A 42 7.48 -4.29 49.33
CA SER A 42 6.08 -4.45 49.73
C SER A 42 5.21 -4.69 48.50
N LEU A 43 4.28 -5.64 48.56
CA LEU A 43 3.25 -5.86 47.54
C LEU A 43 1.88 -5.68 48.18
N TYR A 44 1.14 -4.66 47.75
CA TYR A 44 -0.25 -4.48 48.14
C TYR A 44 -1.12 -4.91 46.95
N GLY A 45 -1.95 -5.94 47.14
CA GLY A 45 -2.68 -6.58 46.01
C GLY A 45 -3.59 -5.66 45.20
N SER A 46 -3.97 -4.49 45.73
CA SER A 46 -4.77 -3.47 45.05
C SER A 46 -3.95 -2.31 44.46
N ASP A 47 -2.64 -2.25 44.72
CA ASP A 47 -1.79 -1.15 44.29
C ASP A 47 -0.99 -1.54 43.03
N PRO A 48 -1.30 -0.96 41.86
CA PRO A 48 -0.63 -1.28 40.61
C PRO A 48 0.85 -0.88 40.62
N GLU A 49 1.25 0.13 41.39
CA GLU A 49 2.65 0.61 41.42
C GLU A 49 3.55 -0.40 42.13
N SER A 50 3.18 -0.85 43.34
CA SER A 50 3.93 -1.90 44.04
C SER A 50 3.97 -3.22 43.26
N ARG A 51 2.89 -3.58 42.54
CA ARG A 51 2.87 -4.75 41.66
C ARG A 51 3.88 -4.62 40.50
N ALA A 52 3.90 -3.48 39.82
CA ALA A 52 4.86 -3.21 38.75
C ALA A 52 6.31 -3.23 39.26
N LEU A 53 6.56 -2.65 40.43
CA LEU A 53 7.89 -2.60 41.04
C LEU A 53 8.43 -4.00 41.35
N VAL A 54 7.62 -4.89 41.91
CA VAL A 54 8.01 -6.29 42.19
C VAL A 54 8.25 -7.07 40.90
N ARG A 55 7.41 -6.86 39.85
CA ARG A 55 7.64 -7.45 38.53
C ARG A 55 8.99 -7.01 37.94
N LEU A 56 9.31 -5.72 38.05
CA LEU A 56 10.57 -5.16 37.57
C LEU A 56 11.78 -5.74 38.33
N ALA A 57 11.66 -5.92 39.65
CA ALA A 57 12.69 -6.57 40.45
C ALA A 57 12.89 -8.04 40.06
N CYS A 58 11.81 -8.75 39.70
CA CYS A 58 11.89 -10.10 39.15
C CYS A 58 12.59 -10.13 37.78
N LEU A 59 12.24 -9.21 36.87
CA LEU A 59 12.90 -9.09 35.57
C LEU A 59 14.40 -8.76 35.73
N THR A 60 14.77 -7.97 36.74
CA THR A 60 16.18 -7.63 37.06
C THR A 60 16.98 -8.81 37.65
N ARG A 61 16.37 -9.98 37.85
CA ARG A 61 16.98 -11.17 38.48
C ARG A 61 17.59 -10.85 39.85
N VAL A 62 16.85 -10.07 40.63
CA VAL A 62 17.17 -9.76 42.03
C VAL A 62 16.50 -10.79 42.95
N PHE A 63 17.22 -11.24 43.97
CA PHE A 63 16.76 -12.26 44.92
C PHE A 63 16.99 -11.88 46.38
N ASP A 64 17.37 -10.62 46.66
CA ASP A 64 17.68 -10.12 47.99
C ASP A 64 17.18 -8.69 48.20
N ALA A 65 17.11 -8.27 49.46
CA ALA A 65 16.64 -6.95 49.87
C ALA A 65 17.46 -5.78 49.31
N LYS A 66 18.76 -5.98 49.13
CA LYS A 66 19.66 -4.93 48.61
C LYS A 66 19.31 -4.64 47.15
N GLY A 67 19.28 -5.67 46.30
CA GLY A 67 18.92 -5.46 44.90
C GLY A 67 17.47 -5.00 44.71
N GLY A 68 16.57 -5.33 45.65
CA GLY A 68 15.19 -4.84 45.61
C GLY A 68 15.15 -3.34 45.86
N LYS A 69 15.94 -2.86 46.82
CA LYS A 69 16.15 -1.42 47.05
C LYS A 69 16.77 -0.73 45.83
N ASP A 70 17.80 -1.32 45.20
CA ASP A 70 18.43 -0.73 44.00
C ASP A 70 17.41 -0.55 42.86
N VAL A 71 16.52 -1.53 42.65
CA VAL A 71 15.42 -1.45 41.67
C VAL A 71 14.38 -0.40 42.05
N SER A 72 14.02 -0.31 43.33
CA SER A 72 13.10 0.70 43.85
C SER A 72 13.63 2.11 43.68
N ASP A 73 14.88 2.35 44.06
CA ASP A 73 15.53 3.66 43.97
C ASP A 73 15.61 4.10 42.49
N ALA A 74 15.98 3.20 41.57
CA ALA A 74 16.00 3.48 40.13
C ALA A 74 14.60 3.73 39.53
N TYR A 75 13.58 2.97 39.97
CA TYR A 75 12.19 3.19 39.53
C TYR A 75 11.68 4.57 39.99
N TYR A 76 11.92 4.95 41.25
CA TYR A 76 11.49 6.26 41.77
C TYR A 76 12.32 7.44 41.24
N ALA A 77 13.52 7.19 40.68
CA ALA A 77 14.30 8.20 39.97
C ALA A 77 13.68 8.59 38.61
N LEU A 78 12.82 7.75 38.02
CA LEU A 78 12.11 8.10 36.78
C LEU A 78 11.14 9.27 37.01
N PRO A 79 10.92 10.13 35.99
CA PRO A 79 9.85 11.11 36.00
C PRO A 79 8.49 10.45 36.23
N ALA A 80 7.56 11.17 36.88
CA ALA A 80 6.25 10.63 37.24
C ALA A 80 5.47 10.06 36.04
N GLU A 81 5.55 10.73 34.88
CA GLU A 81 4.94 10.25 33.64
C GLU A 81 5.55 8.91 33.18
N GLY A 82 6.88 8.79 33.18
CA GLY A 82 7.58 7.57 32.82
C GLY A 82 7.25 6.40 33.76
N ARG A 83 7.15 6.67 35.07
CA ARG A 83 6.70 5.67 36.06
C ARG A 83 5.29 5.17 35.78
N MET A 84 4.37 6.07 35.46
CA MET A 84 2.98 5.73 35.15
C MET A 84 2.90 4.87 33.88
N LYS A 85 3.62 5.23 32.81
CA LYS A 85 3.67 4.44 31.58
C LYS A 85 4.24 3.05 31.82
N LEU A 86 5.40 2.96 32.47
CA LEU A 86 6.03 1.67 32.78
C LEU A 86 5.14 0.82 33.68
N MET A 87 4.48 1.42 34.68
CA MET A 87 3.50 0.75 35.54
C MET A 87 2.33 0.18 34.72
N ASN A 88 1.78 0.95 33.77
CA ASN A 88 0.67 0.50 32.94
C ASN A 88 1.09 -0.68 32.04
N PHE A 89 2.22 -0.58 31.35
CA PHE A 89 2.73 -1.67 30.51
C PHE A 89 3.07 -2.93 31.32
N LEU A 90 3.71 -2.77 32.48
CA LEU A 90 4.00 -3.88 33.38
C LEU A 90 2.76 -4.44 34.07
N ASN A 91 1.60 -3.80 34.03
CA ASN A 91 0.35 -4.36 34.58
C ASN A 91 -0.62 -4.83 33.50
N ALA A 92 -0.39 -4.52 32.22
CA ALA A 92 -1.10 -5.11 31.10
C ALA A 92 -0.87 -6.64 31.10
N ASP A 93 -1.95 -7.39 31.28
CA ASP A 93 -1.93 -8.83 31.53
C ASP A 93 -2.28 -9.67 30.30
N GLY A 94 -2.71 -9.06 29.20
CA GLY A 94 -3.22 -9.76 28.02
C GLY A 94 -4.56 -10.47 28.26
N VAL A 95 -5.19 -10.25 29.42
CA VAL A 95 -6.48 -10.83 29.80
C VAL A 95 -7.55 -9.74 29.82
N LYS A 96 -7.29 -8.64 30.51
CA LYS A 96 -8.16 -7.45 30.57
C LYS A 96 -7.74 -6.38 29.58
N HIS A 97 -6.44 -6.29 29.30
CA HIS A 97 -5.86 -5.31 28.38
C HIS A 97 -5.16 -6.07 27.26
N THR A 98 -5.72 -6.02 26.05
CA THR A 98 -5.21 -6.72 24.87
C THR A 98 -4.74 -5.73 23.81
N PRO A 99 -3.55 -5.95 23.21
CA PRO A 99 -2.60 -7.02 23.52
C PRO A 99 -1.77 -6.73 24.79
N GLY A 100 -1.50 -7.76 25.58
CA GLY A 100 -0.41 -7.71 26.57
C GLY A 100 0.94 -7.84 25.87
N ILE A 101 1.91 -6.99 26.20
CA ILE A 101 3.22 -6.98 25.53
C ILE A 101 4.24 -7.78 26.36
N LEU A 102 4.69 -8.91 25.82
CA LEU A 102 5.74 -9.74 26.41
C LEU A 102 7.09 -9.42 25.76
N LEU A 103 7.99 -8.77 26.50
CA LEU A 103 9.37 -8.57 26.06
C LEU A 103 10.20 -9.84 26.30
N TYR A 104 10.34 -10.67 25.27
CA TYR A 104 11.14 -11.88 25.32
C TYR A 104 12.62 -11.55 25.48
N ASN A 105 13.25 -12.19 26.47
CA ASN A 105 14.64 -11.95 26.90
C ASN A 105 14.89 -10.63 27.66
N SER A 106 13.83 -9.92 28.07
CA SER A 106 13.95 -8.74 28.95
C SER A 106 14.72 -8.98 30.26
N PRO A 107 14.71 -10.18 30.90
CA PRO A 107 15.52 -10.38 32.09
C PRO A 107 17.02 -10.33 31.85
N LEU A 108 17.48 -10.80 30.67
CA LEU A 108 18.89 -10.71 30.30
C LEU A 108 19.26 -9.26 29.98
N LEU A 109 18.40 -8.55 29.25
CA LEU A 109 18.57 -7.13 28.93
C LEU A 109 18.79 -6.29 30.20
N ILE A 110 17.91 -6.41 31.19
CA ILE A 110 17.97 -5.62 32.42
C ILE A 110 19.12 -6.06 33.33
N GLU A 111 19.41 -7.37 33.38
CA GLU A 111 20.58 -7.86 34.12
C GLU A 111 21.89 -7.31 33.54
N ASN A 112 22.02 -7.29 32.21
CA ASN A 112 23.18 -6.71 31.53
C ASN A 112 23.29 -5.21 31.85
N ALA A 113 22.18 -4.47 31.83
CA ALA A 113 22.16 -3.04 32.14
C ALA A 113 22.60 -2.77 33.58
N ARG A 114 22.11 -3.56 34.55
CA ARG A 114 22.51 -3.46 35.95
C ARG A 114 24.01 -3.72 36.15
N LYS A 115 24.58 -4.67 35.40
CA LYS A 115 26.02 -5.00 35.46
C LYS A 115 26.90 -3.97 34.74
N ASN A 116 26.32 -3.23 33.80
CA ASN A 116 27.01 -2.18 33.06
C ASN A 116 26.91 -0.85 33.81
N SER A 117 28.02 -0.42 34.41
CA SER A 117 28.10 0.82 35.19
C SER A 117 27.83 2.08 34.39
N SER A 118 27.98 2.04 33.06
CA SER A 118 27.69 3.17 32.18
C SER A 118 26.20 3.32 31.88
N ILE A 119 25.44 2.22 31.94
CA ILE A 119 24.01 2.23 31.58
C ILE A 119 23.13 2.29 32.82
N GLY A 120 23.36 1.40 33.80
CA GLY A 120 22.56 1.36 35.02
C GLY A 120 21.10 0.97 34.79
N LEU A 121 20.31 1.04 35.87
CA LEU A 121 18.88 0.66 35.85
C LEU A 121 17.98 1.81 35.35
N ASP A 122 18.38 3.02 35.66
CA ASP A 122 17.70 4.27 35.41
C ASP A 122 17.57 4.53 33.89
N LEU A 123 18.64 4.33 33.12
CA LEU A 123 18.59 4.51 31.66
C LEU A 123 17.86 3.35 30.95
N ILE A 124 18.08 2.10 31.38
CA ILE A 124 17.39 0.96 30.74
C ILE A 124 15.88 1.01 30.96
N TYR A 125 15.39 1.56 32.07
CA TYR A 125 13.95 1.72 32.28
C TYR A 125 13.34 2.73 31.30
N GLN A 126 14.05 3.80 30.95
CA GLN A 126 13.62 4.74 29.91
C GLN A 126 13.55 4.06 28.54
N VAL A 127 14.58 3.29 28.17
CA VAL A 127 14.60 2.54 26.90
C VAL A 127 13.50 1.47 26.87
N LEU A 128 13.23 0.78 27.99
CA LEU A 128 12.12 -0.18 28.08
C LEU A 128 10.76 0.48 27.81
N ILE A 129 10.52 1.68 28.35
CA ILE A 129 9.29 2.43 28.06
C ILE A 129 9.17 2.67 26.55
N SER A 130 10.24 3.12 25.89
CA SER A 130 10.24 3.31 24.44
C SER A 130 10.02 2.00 23.66
N VAL A 131 10.55 0.86 24.12
CA VAL A 131 10.28 -0.45 23.50
C VAL A 131 8.82 -0.83 23.62
N TYR A 132 8.20 -0.58 24.78
CA TYR A 132 6.77 -0.83 24.99
C TYR A 132 5.90 0.08 24.13
N GLU A 133 6.19 1.38 24.07
CA GLU A 133 5.44 2.34 23.23
C GLU A 133 5.55 1.98 21.74
N ALA A 134 6.75 1.62 21.26
CA ALA A 134 6.94 1.19 19.88
C ALA A 134 6.19 -0.11 19.56
N ALA A 135 6.17 -1.06 20.51
CA ALA A 135 5.42 -2.31 20.36
C ALA A 135 3.90 -2.09 20.41
N GLU A 136 3.41 -1.20 21.28
CA GLU A 136 2.00 -0.82 21.34
C GLU A 136 1.55 -0.17 20.03
N HIS A 137 2.36 0.74 19.48
CA HIS A 137 2.08 1.38 18.20
C HIS A 137 2.05 0.38 17.05
N GLU A 138 3.07 -0.48 16.94
CA GLU A 138 3.16 -1.50 15.89
C GLU A 138 2.01 -2.52 15.97
N TYR A 139 1.58 -2.89 17.17
CA TYR A 139 0.50 -3.85 17.40
C TYR A 139 -0.84 -3.18 17.74
N ALA A 140 -1.01 -1.90 17.41
CA ALA A 140 -2.27 -1.19 17.60
C ALA A 140 -3.40 -1.91 16.84
N GLY A 141 -4.47 -2.26 17.55
CA GLY A 141 -5.60 -3.00 16.99
C GLY A 141 -5.38 -4.52 16.80
N SER A 142 -4.28 -5.09 17.32
CA SER A 142 -4.10 -6.55 17.33
C SER A 142 -5.16 -7.23 18.21
N GLU A 143 -5.82 -8.26 17.66
CA GLU A 143 -6.77 -9.12 18.40
C GLU A 143 -6.06 -10.16 19.29
N GLN A 144 -4.72 -10.25 19.21
CA GLN A 144 -3.96 -11.22 19.97
C GLN A 144 -3.91 -10.82 21.44
N LYS A 145 -4.18 -11.80 22.32
CA LYS A 145 -4.12 -11.58 23.78
C LYS A 145 -2.74 -11.15 24.24
N VAL A 146 -1.70 -11.74 23.66
CA VAL A 146 -0.30 -11.43 23.98
C VAL A 146 0.50 -11.34 22.70
N VAL A 147 1.32 -10.29 22.59
CA VAL A 147 2.31 -10.13 21.53
C VAL A 147 3.71 -10.24 22.14
N THR A 148 4.58 -11.01 21.49
CA THR A 148 5.94 -11.27 21.95
C THR A 148 6.93 -10.43 21.18
N ILE A 149 7.69 -9.59 21.88
CA ILE A 149 8.71 -8.73 21.29
C ILE A 149 10.09 -9.27 21.68
N ILE A 150 10.87 -9.70 20.70
CA ILE A 150 12.23 -10.20 20.91
C ILE A 150 13.18 -9.00 21.09
N VAL A 151 13.83 -8.90 22.26
CA VAL A 151 14.78 -7.81 22.58
C VAL A 151 16.25 -8.24 22.59
N ASP A 152 16.58 -9.33 21.88
CA ASP A 152 17.92 -9.95 21.88
C ASP A 152 19.04 -9.01 21.40
N GLU A 153 18.78 -8.21 20.37
CA GLU A 153 19.75 -7.26 19.82
C GLU A 153 20.08 -6.18 20.86
N LEU A 154 19.05 -5.60 21.47
CA LEU A 154 19.21 -4.59 22.52
C LEU A 154 19.93 -5.17 23.76
N ALA A 155 19.66 -6.44 24.11
CA ALA A 155 20.32 -7.10 25.23
C ALA A 155 21.82 -7.29 25.01
N LYS A 156 22.23 -7.55 23.75
CA LYS A 156 23.64 -7.59 23.35
C LYS A 156 24.25 -6.19 23.35
N HIS A 157 23.53 -5.20 22.83
CA HIS A 157 24.01 -3.82 22.77
C HIS A 157 24.29 -3.23 24.15
N VAL A 158 23.38 -3.42 25.12
CA VAL A 158 23.59 -3.01 26.53
C VAL A 158 24.87 -3.60 27.12
N LEU A 159 25.23 -4.83 26.76
CA LEU A 159 26.41 -5.49 27.30
C LEU A 159 27.71 -4.87 26.79
N THR A 160 27.72 -4.36 25.57
CA THR A 160 28.91 -3.83 24.90
C THR A 160 28.99 -2.31 24.88
N CYS A 161 27.89 -1.61 25.18
CA CYS A 161 27.85 -0.15 25.12
C CYS A 161 28.53 0.47 26.35
N GLU A 162 29.61 1.21 26.12
CA GLU A 162 30.38 1.84 27.20
C GLU A 162 29.93 3.28 27.51
N ASN A 163 29.04 3.85 26.68
CA ASN A 163 28.63 5.25 26.73
C ASN A 163 27.12 5.41 26.99
N ALA A 164 26.78 6.07 28.09
CA ALA A 164 25.40 6.32 28.51
C ALA A 164 24.62 7.19 27.49
N GLU A 165 25.25 8.22 26.94
CA GLU A 165 24.65 9.11 25.93
C GLU A 165 24.28 8.33 24.66
N SER A 166 25.20 7.47 24.17
CA SER A 166 24.99 6.63 22.99
C SER A 166 23.85 5.64 23.19
N PHE A 167 23.81 4.96 24.34
CA PHE A 167 22.72 4.04 24.66
C PHE A 167 21.38 4.75 24.85
N GLY A 168 21.37 5.90 25.52
CA GLY A 168 20.15 6.71 25.70
C GLY A 168 19.60 7.25 24.38
N PHE A 169 20.45 7.39 23.37
CA PHE A 169 20.05 7.81 22.03
C PHE A 169 19.54 6.66 21.16
N THR A 170 19.81 5.40 21.51
CA THR A 170 19.57 4.24 20.66
C THR A 170 18.19 4.26 20.02
N LYS A 171 18.16 4.38 18.69
CA LYS A 171 16.94 4.29 17.88
C LYS A 171 16.72 2.86 17.42
N PHE A 172 15.46 2.46 17.36
CA PHE A 172 15.04 1.12 16.94
C PHE A 172 13.59 1.16 16.46
N ASP A 173 13.19 0.13 15.72
CA ASP A 173 11.79 -0.15 15.37
C ASP A 173 11.39 -1.56 15.85
N ILE A 174 10.08 -1.82 15.87
CA ILE A 174 9.55 -3.17 16.02
C ILE A 174 9.17 -3.71 14.65
N SER A 175 9.90 -4.73 14.19
CA SER A 175 9.60 -5.40 12.92
C SER A 175 8.81 -6.67 13.19
N ARG A 176 7.60 -6.81 12.63
CA ARG A 176 6.81 -8.05 12.71
C ARG A 176 7.56 -9.20 12.05
N THR A 177 7.49 -10.39 12.65
CA THR A 177 8.06 -11.60 12.05
C THR A 177 7.34 -11.92 10.74
N PRO A 178 8.05 -12.28 9.65
CA PRO A 178 7.39 -12.63 8.39
C PRO A 178 6.36 -13.77 8.53
N GLY A 179 5.24 -13.65 7.80
CA GLY A 179 4.17 -14.64 7.77
C GLY A 179 3.23 -14.57 8.98
N GLN A 180 2.52 -15.68 9.26
CA GLN A 180 1.48 -15.74 10.31
C GLN A 180 2.01 -15.48 11.73
N LYS A 181 3.32 -15.60 11.97
CA LYS A 181 3.91 -15.25 13.26
C LYS A 181 3.91 -13.75 13.51
N GLY A 182 3.82 -12.93 12.46
CA GLY A 182 3.83 -11.47 12.57
C GLY A 182 2.72 -10.91 13.46
N ASP A 183 1.58 -11.60 13.53
CA ASP A 183 0.43 -11.19 14.35
C ASP A 183 0.69 -11.31 15.85
N ILE A 184 1.55 -12.25 16.26
CA ILE A 184 1.87 -12.55 17.67
C ILE A 184 3.32 -12.24 18.05
N GLN A 185 4.19 -11.92 17.10
CA GLN A 185 5.63 -11.83 17.34
C GLN A 185 6.33 -10.77 16.49
N GLY A 186 7.02 -9.86 17.18
CA GLY A 186 7.88 -8.84 16.60
C GLY A 186 9.30 -8.92 17.17
N THR A 187 10.24 -8.21 16.55
CA THR A 187 11.63 -8.13 16.99
C THR A 187 12.05 -6.67 17.04
N VAL A 188 12.72 -6.26 18.12
CA VAL A 188 13.41 -4.97 18.17
C VAL A 188 14.56 -5.03 17.18
N GLN A 189 14.51 -4.15 16.18
CA GLN A 189 15.56 -3.99 15.19
C GLN A 189 16.21 -2.62 15.43
N MET A 190 17.48 -2.62 15.83
CA MET A 190 18.21 -1.37 16.04
C MET A 190 18.42 -0.65 14.71
N SER A 191 18.22 0.66 14.72
CA SER A 191 18.55 1.50 13.58
C SER A 191 20.07 1.58 13.40
N PRO A 192 20.59 1.68 12.16
CA PRO A 192 22.02 1.71 11.95
C PRO A 192 22.67 3.07 12.30
N TRP A 193 21.89 4.16 12.40
CA TRP A 193 22.36 5.49 12.82
C TRP A 193 22.44 5.62 14.35
N GLN A 194 23.61 5.30 14.90
CA GLN A 194 23.92 5.41 16.33
C GLN A 194 24.90 6.56 16.59
N LEU A 195 24.90 7.13 17.81
CA LEU A 195 25.88 8.16 18.16
C LEU A 195 27.28 7.55 18.22
N GLN A 196 28.20 8.09 17.42
CA GLN A 196 29.62 7.78 17.52
C GLN A 196 30.32 8.80 18.43
N THR A 197 30.61 8.39 19.65
CA THR A 197 31.30 9.21 20.66
C THR A 197 32.74 8.79 20.90
N ASP A 198 33.17 7.65 20.36
CA ASP A 198 34.51 7.12 20.58
C ASP A 198 35.53 7.87 19.73
N ALA A 199 36.38 8.65 20.41
CA ALA A 199 37.43 9.43 19.77
C ALA A 199 38.44 8.56 19.00
N SER A 200 38.68 7.32 19.44
CA SER A 200 39.58 6.38 18.76
C SER A 200 39.00 5.89 17.44
N VAL A 201 37.68 5.64 17.40
CA VAL A 201 36.98 5.27 16.17
C VAL A 201 36.94 6.45 15.20
N LEU A 202 36.64 7.65 15.69
CA LEU A 202 36.64 8.87 14.86
C LEU A 202 38.03 9.16 14.27
N GLN A 203 39.10 8.99 15.07
CA GLN A 203 40.48 9.12 14.57
C GLN A 203 40.81 8.04 13.54
N GLY A 204 40.40 6.78 13.76
CA GLY A 204 40.58 5.72 12.78
C GLY A 204 39.89 6.00 11.44
N LEU A 205 38.66 6.53 11.48
CA LEU A 205 37.95 6.98 10.27
C LEU A 205 38.66 8.15 9.58
N GLU A 206 39.27 9.07 10.34
CA GLU A 206 40.07 10.17 9.79
C GLU A 206 41.37 9.67 9.13
N ASP A 207 42.06 8.72 9.76
CA ASP A 207 43.27 8.10 9.23
C ASP A 207 42.96 7.31 7.94
N ASP A 208 41.88 6.52 7.95
CA ASP A 208 41.43 5.76 6.77
C ASP A 208 40.98 6.69 5.63
N ALA A 209 40.30 7.80 5.95
CA ALA A 209 39.94 8.82 4.97
C ALA A 209 41.19 9.48 4.38
N THR A 210 42.16 9.85 5.22
CA THR A 210 43.44 10.43 4.79
C THR A 210 44.19 9.48 3.86
N ALA A 211 44.23 8.18 4.19
CA ALA A 211 44.84 7.16 3.35
C ALA A 211 44.11 7.02 2.01
N LEU A 212 42.77 6.99 2.00
CA LEU A 212 41.97 6.95 0.78
C LEU A 212 42.23 8.19 -0.10
N LEU A 213 42.28 9.38 0.49
CA LEU A 213 42.52 10.64 -0.23
C LEU A 213 43.93 10.68 -0.85
N GLY A 214 44.94 10.17 -0.14
CA GLY A 214 46.29 10.01 -0.68
C GLY A 214 46.34 9.06 -1.88
N GLU A 215 45.42 8.10 -1.95
CA GLU A 215 45.26 7.19 -3.10
C GLU A 215 44.42 7.76 -4.23
N LEU A 216 43.69 8.87 -4.06
CA LEU A 216 42.92 9.49 -5.14
C LEU A 216 43.76 10.36 -6.09
N VAL A 217 45.07 10.45 -5.86
CA VAL A 217 46.01 11.13 -6.76
C VAL A 217 46.14 10.33 -8.07
N PRO A 218 46.16 10.97 -9.26
CA PRO A 218 46.19 10.31 -10.58
C PRO A 218 47.30 9.26 -10.85
N GLN A 219 48.23 9.02 -9.92
CA GLN A 219 49.39 8.14 -10.09
C GLN A 219 49.33 6.82 -9.31
N THR A 220 48.36 6.62 -8.42
CA THR A 220 48.34 5.48 -7.47
C THR A 220 47.75 4.19 -8.04
N GLY A 221 47.01 4.27 -9.16
CA GLY A 221 46.38 3.11 -9.81
C GLY A 221 45.24 2.46 -9.01
N LEU A 222 44.63 3.17 -8.05
CA LEU A 222 43.44 2.69 -7.34
C LEU A 222 42.34 2.35 -8.35
N ARG A 223 41.83 1.12 -8.31
CA ARG A 223 40.76 0.66 -9.21
C ARG A 223 39.38 1.01 -8.63
N GLU A 224 38.41 1.23 -9.51
CA GLU A 224 37.03 1.60 -9.16
C GLU A 224 36.39 0.68 -8.09
N MET A 225 36.49 -0.65 -8.26
CA MET A 225 35.95 -1.60 -7.28
C MET A 225 36.69 -1.58 -5.94
N ALA A 226 37.99 -1.26 -5.95
CA ALA A 226 38.76 -1.10 -4.73
C ALA A 226 38.39 0.21 -4.02
N PHE A 227 38.17 1.29 -4.78
CA PHE A 227 37.62 2.54 -4.27
C PHE A 227 36.26 2.32 -3.59
N LEU A 228 35.30 1.68 -4.27
CA LEU A 228 33.97 1.38 -3.73
C LEU A 228 34.04 0.56 -2.43
N LYS A 229 34.94 -0.41 -2.36
CA LYS A 229 35.14 -1.21 -1.13
C LYS A 229 35.71 -0.35 0.02
N LYS A 230 36.63 0.56 -0.28
CA LYS A 230 37.24 1.44 0.72
C LYS A 230 36.29 2.53 1.21
N VAL A 231 35.49 3.15 0.34
CA VAL A 231 34.51 4.15 0.79
C VAL A 231 33.48 3.54 1.74
N GLN A 232 33.10 2.28 1.56
CA GLN A 232 32.20 1.59 2.50
C GLN A 232 32.79 1.43 3.90
N SER A 233 34.12 1.32 4.05
CA SER A 233 34.76 1.28 5.36
C SER A 233 35.02 2.68 5.93
N VAL A 234 35.31 3.66 5.07
CA VAL A 234 35.61 5.04 5.47
C VAL A 234 34.35 5.83 5.85
N PHE A 235 33.21 5.52 5.24
CA PHE A 235 31.95 6.25 5.41
C PHE A 235 30.84 5.32 5.94
N PRO A 236 30.72 5.18 7.27
CA PRO A 236 29.77 4.27 7.91
C PRO A 236 28.30 4.51 7.52
N GLU A 237 27.95 5.76 7.17
CA GLU A 237 26.61 6.16 6.78
C GLU A 237 26.11 5.47 5.50
N LEU A 238 27.01 4.94 4.66
CA LEU A 238 26.61 4.08 3.53
C LEU A 238 25.89 2.80 4.00
N GLY A 239 26.21 2.33 5.21
CA GLY A 239 25.52 1.22 5.86
C GLY A 239 24.10 1.56 6.35
N TYR A 240 23.69 2.83 6.30
CA TYR A 240 22.32 3.23 6.64
C TYR A 240 21.35 2.92 5.50
N MET A 241 21.89 2.65 4.30
CA MET A 241 21.14 2.42 3.07
C MET A 241 21.24 0.95 2.64
N GLY A 242 20.27 0.48 1.86
CA GLY A 242 20.33 -0.83 1.20
C GLY A 242 19.72 -2.01 1.98
N ALA A 243 19.03 -1.74 3.09
CA ALA A 243 18.30 -2.76 3.86
C ALA A 243 17.06 -3.29 3.12
N ASP A 244 16.43 -2.43 2.32
CA ASP A 244 15.23 -2.70 1.53
C ASP A 244 15.38 -2.16 0.08
N ASP A 245 14.42 -2.47 -0.79
CA ASP A 245 14.53 -2.12 -2.21
C ASP A 245 14.46 -0.61 -2.49
N GLU A 246 13.76 0.16 -1.65
CA GLU A 246 13.68 1.62 -1.76
C GLU A 246 15.05 2.25 -1.44
N THR A 247 15.65 1.84 -0.32
CA THR A 247 16.95 2.35 0.13
C THR A 247 18.12 1.88 -0.73
N LYS A 248 17.98 0.77 -1.49
CA LYS A 248 18.98 0.35 -2.49
C LYS A 248 19.10 1.35 -3.65
N GLY A 249 18.00 1.97 -4.06
CA GLY A 249 18.02 3.02 -5.09
C GLY A 249 18.86 4.22 -4.64
N ILE A 250 18.61 4.68 -3.41
CA ILE A 250 19.33 5.79 -2.78
C ILE A 250 20.83 5.46 -2.62
N LEU A 251 21.16 4.23 -2.18
CA LEU A 251 22.55 3.78 -2.11
C LEU A 251 23.24 3.85 -3.47
N ARG A 252 22.59 3.40 -4.54
CA ARG A 252 23.16 3.45 -5.90
C ARG A 252 23.38 4.89 -6.36
N GLU A 253 22.44 5.79 -6.13
CA GLU A 253 22.62 7.22 -6.43
C GLU A 253 23.82 7.80 -5.65
N THR A 254 23.94 7.48 -4.36
CA THR A 254 25.06 7.89 -3.50
C THR A 254 26.40 7.35 -4.02
N LEU A 255 26.48 6.06 -4.35
CA LEU A 255 27.68 5.46 -4.93
C LEU A 255 28.02 6.08 -6.30
N GLY A 256 27.01 6.41 -7.10
CA GLY A 256 27.18 7.13 -8.37
C GLY A 256 27.85 8.48 -8.17
N ARG A 257 27.47 9.25 -7.13
CA ARG A 257 28.12 10.53 -6.79
C ARG A 257 29.57 10.32 -6.36
N LEU A 258 29.84 9.34 -5.50
CA LEU A 258 31.19 9.00 -5.08
C LEU A 258 32.08 8.58 -6.26
N LEU A 259 31.52 7.84 -7.22
CA LEU A 259 32.21 7.48 -8.46
C LEU A 259 32.51 8.69 -9.33
N VAL A 260 31.60 9.66 -9.44
CA VAL A 260 31.86 10.93 -10.14
C VAL A 260 33.05 11.66 -9.50
N VAL A 261 33.10 11.71 -8.17
CA VAL A 261 34.25 12.29 -7.46
C VAL A 261 35.53 11.51 -7.78
N TYR A 262 35.50 10.18 -7.71
CA TYR A 262 36.64 9.33 -8.02
C TYR A 262 37.12 9.50 -9.48
N TRP A 263 36.23 9.43 -10.48
CA TRP A 263 36.60 9.53 -11.88
C TRP A 263 37.17 10.91 -12.23
N THR A 264 36.59 11.97 -11.66
CA THR A 264 37.15 13.32 -11.88
C THR A 264 38.47 13.50 -11.12
N ALA A 265 38.58 12.99 -9.89
CA ALA A 265 39.81 13.07 -9.10
C ALA A 265 41.01 12.32 -9.71
N THR A 266 40.73 11.22 -10.40
CA THR A 266 41.73 10.35 -11.03
C THR A 266 41.86 10.53 -12.54
N ASP A 267 41.23 11.57 -13.10
CA ASP A 267 41.21 11.89 -14.54
C ASP A 267 40.78 10.71 -15.46
N GLN A 268 39.75 9.96 -15.05
CA GLN A 268 39.24 8.78 -15.77
C GLN A 268 38.06 9.12 -16.68
N ALA A 269 38.31 9.89 -17.75
CA ALA A 269 37.30 10.29 -18.74
C ALA A 269 36.52 9.12 -19.34
N ASP A 270 37.21 8.03 -19.68
CA ASP A 270 36.59 6.85 -20.29
C ASP A 270 35.65 6.12 -19.34
N ALA A 271 35.98 6.06 -18.05
CA ALA A 271 35.12 5.45 -17.04
C ALA A 271 33.87 6.33 -16.79
N PHE A 272 34.07 7.65 -16.69
CA PHE A 272 32.98 8.62 -16.54
C PHE A 272 31.96 8.54 -17.68
N THR A 273 32.40 8.26 -18.91
CA THR A 273 31.55 8.31 -20.10
C THR A 273 31.12 6.93 -20.62
N ARG A 274 31.47 5.83 -19.93
CA ARG A 274 31.32 4.45 -20.43
C ARG A 274 29.89 4.05 -20.81
N GLY A 275 28.89 4.55 -20.09
CA GLY A 275 27.48 4.24 -20.32
C GLY A 275 26.71 5.28 -21.15
N GLN A 276 27.37 6.36 -21.59
CA GLN A 276 26.71 7.41 -22.37
C GLN A 276 26.43 6.96 -23.80
N ASP A 277 25.35 7.49 -24.38
CA ASP A 277 25.09 7.36 -25.81
C ASP A 277 26.25 7.94 -26.62
N VAL A 278 26.70 7.22 -27.66
CA VAL A 278 27.89 7.58 -28.44
C VAL A 278 27.76 8.96 -29.10
N GLU A 279 26.55 9.34 -29.53
CA GLU A 279 26.30 10.63 -30.19
C GLU A 279 26.22 11.79 -29.19
N ARG A 280 25.90 11.50 -27.94
CA ARG A 280 25.75 12.49 -26.86
C ARG A 280 26.91 12.44 -25.86
N LYS A 281 27.94 11.63 -26.13
CA LYS A 281 29.06 11.39 -25.23
C LYS A 281 29.80 12.71 -24.91
N LEU A 282 30.18 12.91 -23.66
CA LEU A 282 31.02 14.02 -23.23
C LEU A 282 32.38 13.95 -23.96
N SER A 283 32.74 15.02 -24.66
CA SER A 283 33.98 15.08 -25.43
C SER A 283 35.19 15.27 -24.53
N GLU A 284 36.36 14.89 -25.03
CA GLU A 284 37.64 15.12 -24.35
C GLU A 284 37.87 16.62 -24.05
N SER A 285 37.37 17.51 -24.92
CA SER A 285 37.46 18.95 -24.73
C SER A 285 36.62 19.46 -23.56
N SER A 286 35.40 18.93 -23.41
CA SER A 286 34.52 19.21 -22.28
C SER A 286 35.07 18.61 -21.00
N TRP A 287 35.58 17.38 -21.05
CA TRP A 287 36.24 16.72 -19.93
C TRP A 287 37.42 17.53 -19.38
N LYS A 288 38.28 18.10 -20.25
CA LYS A 288 39.36 18.99 -19.82
C LYS A 288 38.85 20.21 -19.04
N LYS A 289 37.67 20.74 -19.37
CA LYS A 289 37.04 21.82 -18.61
C LYS A 289 36.49 21.34 -17.27
N VAL A 290 35.93 20.13 -17.22
CA VAL A 290 35.55 19.47 -15.95
C VAL A 290 36.79 19.31 -15.06
N GLN A 291 37.93 18.90 -15.63
CA GLN A 291 39.21 18.81 -14.91
C GLN A 291 39.70 20.17 -14.42
N VAL A 292 39.59 21.25 -15.21
CA VAL A 292 39.95 22.60 -14.73
C VAL A 292 39.05 23.06 -13.57
N MET A 293 37.75 22.75 -13.61
CA MET A 293 36.83 23.02 -12.50
C MET A 293 37.25 22.21 -11.27
N MET A 294 37.49 20.91 -11.43
CA MET A 294 38.00 20.00 -10.41
C MET A 294 39.29 20.57 -9.78
N ASP A 295 40.30 20.93 -10.57
CA ASP A 295 41.59 21.44 -10.11
C ASP A 295 41.48 22.76 -9.34
N THR A 296 40.40 23.49 -9.58
CA THR A 296 40.07 24.70 -8.82
C THR A 296 39.39 24.35 -7.51
N SER A 297 38.52 23.33 -7.50
CA SER A 297 37.76 22.86 -6.34
C SER A 297 38.54 21.96 -5.37
N LEU A 298 39.46 21.12 -5.85
CA LEU A 298 40.03 19.99 -5.09
C LEU A 298 41.51 20.14 -4.74
N ARG A 299 42.02 21.37 -4.64
CA ARG A 299 43.46 21.63 -4.36
C ARG A 299 43.96 21.08 -3.03
N SER A 300 43.06 20.83 -2.07
CA SER A 300 43.38 20.30 -0.75
C SER A 300 42.66 18.98 -0.53
N SER A 301 43.37 18.00 0.06
CA SER A 301 42.78 16.75 0.53
C SER A 301 41.67 16.99 1.54
N GLU A 302 41.74 18.06 2.34
CA GLU A 302 40.68 18.43 3.29
C GLU A 302 39.37 18.79 2.58
N VAL A 303 39.45 19.52 1.47
CA VAL A 303 38.27 19.90 0.69
C VAL A 303 37.68 18.69 -0.03
N LEU A 304 38.52 17.81 -0.57
CA LEU A 304 38.07 16.55 -1.16
C LEU A 304 37.40 15.65 -0.11
N ASN A 305 37.91 15.61 1.12
CA ASN A 305 37.27 14.91 2.24
C ASN A 305 35.87 15.46 2.50
N VAL A 306 35.73 16.79 2.60
CA VAL A 306 34.44 17.46 2.80
C VAL A 306 33.45 17.10 1.68
N ILE A 307 33.88 17.12 0.43
CA ILE A 307 33.04 16.76 -0.72
C ILE A 307 32.55 15.31 -0.63
N LEU A 308 33.43 14.35 -0.32
CA LEU A 308 33.03 12.95 -0.15
C LEU A 308 32.01 12.80 0.99
N VAL A 309 32.22 13.52 2.11
CA VAL A 309 31.27 13.55 3.24
C VAL A 309 29.91 14.11 2.81
N VAL A 310 29.88 15.22 2.07
CA VAL A 310 28.63 15.80 1.55
C VAL A 310 27.91 14.81 0.63
N MET A 311 28.64 14.14 -0.29
CA MET A 311 28.05 13.16 -1.20
C MET A 311 27.39 11.99 -0.48
N VAL A 312 27.98 11.52 0.62
CA VAL A 312 27.42 10.44 1.43
C VAL A 312 26.18 10.91 2.20
N ILE A 313 26.25 12.08 2.84
CA ILE A 313 25.23 12.51 3.81
C ILE A 313 23.98 13.07 3.14
N MET A 314 24.12 13.71 1.97
CA MET A 314 23.02 14.37 1.27
C MET A 314 21.78 13.48 1.09
N ASP A 315 22.01 12.18 0.87
CA ASP A 315 20.95 11.21 0.64
C ASP A 315 20.46 10.49 1.91
N VAL A 316 21.19 10.58 3.03
CA VAL A 316 20.79 9.95 4.31
C VAL A 316 19.45 10.51 4.79
N ALA A 317 19.21 11.80 4.61
CA ALA A 317 17.94 12.43 4.97
C ALA A 317 16.75 12.04 4.07
N ARG A 318 16.99 11.38 2.94
CA ARG A 318 15.93 10.82 2.10
C ARG A 318 15.44 9.47 2.64
N LEU A 319 16.13 8.86 3.60
CA LEU A 319 15.71 7.60 4.21
C LEU A 319 14.49 7.87 5.12
N PRO A 320 13.30 7.31 4.83
CA PRO A 320 12.08 7.64 5.56
C PRO A 320 12.19 7.39 7.07
N LYS A 321 12.81 6.27 7.45
CA LYS A 321 13.03 5.90 8.86
C LYS A 321 14.00 6.85 9.57
N PHE A 322 15.05 7.30 8.89
CA PHE A 322 16.01 8.25 9.45
C PHE A 322 15.31 9.59 9.75
N ALA A 323 14.55 10.10 8.77
CA ALA A 323 13.78 11.33 8.93
C ALA A 323 12.74 11.21 10.06
N ALA A 324 11.95 10.14 10.10
CA ALA A 324 10.92 9.94 11.12
C ALA A 324 11.50 9.83 12.54
N GLN A 325 12.63 9.14 12.71
CA GLN A 325 13.22 8.91 14.04
C GLN A 325 14.04 10.08 14.57
N LEU A 326 14.68 10.86 13.67
CA LEU A 326 15.59 11.93 14.08
C LEU A 326 15.01 13.33 13.91
N ALA A 327 14.09 13.55 12.97
CA ALA A 327 13.49 14.84 12.69
C ALA A 327 12.01 14.72 12.29
N PRO A 328 11.13 14.18 13.16
CA PRO A 328 9.72 13.87 12.82
C PRO A 328 8.88 15.09 12.40
N LYS A 329 9.36 16.30 12.68
CA LYS A 329 8.69 17.56 12.31
C LYS A 329 9.21 18.17 11.00
N ALA A 330 10.31 17.64 10.46
CA ALA A 330 10.87 18.13 9.21
C ALA A 330 10.02 17.64 8.03
N GLU A 331 9.76 18.52 7.08
CA GLU A 331 8.88 18.23 5.95
C GLU A 331 9.65 17.90 4.66
N ASN A 332 10.97 18.05 4.66
CA ASN A 332 11.82 17.76 3.51
C ASN A 332 13.24 17.34 3.97
N PRO A 333 14.02 16.66 3.09
CA PRO A 333 15.36 16.18 3.44
C PRO A 333 16.33 17.26 3.94
N LYS A 334 16.25 18.50 3.43
CA LYS A 334 17.16 19.58 3.86
C LYS A 334 16.86 20.01 5.30
N GLN A 335 15.59 20.11 5.68
CA GLN A 335 15.18 20.37 7.07
C GLN A 335 15.56 19.22 8.01
N VAL A 336 15.53 17.97 7.53
CA VAL A 336 16.02 16.80 8.28
C VAL A 336 17.52 16.95 8.52
N LEU A 337 18.32 17.27 7.49
CA LEU A 337 19.75 17.49 7.64
C LEU A 337 20.06 18.66 8.57
N GLU A 338 19.40 19.80 8.40
CA GLU A 338 19.56 20.96 9.28
C GLU A 338 19.32 20.58 10.75
N HIS A 339 18.19 19.91 11.03
CA HIS A 339 17.86 19.44 12.36
C HIS A 339 18.91 18.47 12.91
N VAL A 340 19.32 17.48 12.12
CA VAL A 340 20.29 16.46 12.55
C VAL A 340 21.67 17.05 12.80
N LEU A 341 22.14 17.92 11.90
CA LEU A 341 23.45 18.57 12.01
C LEU A 341 23.51 19.53 13.22
N ASP A 342 22.38 20.12 13.64
CA ASP A 342 22.29 20.96 14.83
C ASP A 342 22.14 20.19 16.13
N ASN A 343 21.26 19.19 16.14
CA ASN A 343 20.79 18.58 17.40
C ASN A 343 21.48 17.25 17.70
N CYS A 344 21.95 16.51 16.69
CA CYS A 344 22.57 15.21 16.88
C CYS A 344 23.65 14.87 15.84
N PRO A 345 24.63 15.76 15.55
CA PRO A 345 25.60 15.55 14.46
C PRO A 345 26.48 14.31 14.64
N LYS A 346 26.62 13.78 15.86
CA LYS A 346 27.37 12.55 16.16
C LYS A 346 26.77 11.28 15.53
N VAL A 347 25.53 11.32 15.02
CA VAL A 347 24.94 10.23 14.22
C VAL A 347 25.49 10.17 12.80
N LEU A 348 26.29 11.15 12.40
CA LEU A 348 26.96 11.22 11.10
C LEU A 348 28.47 11.24 11.36
N PRO A 349 29.11 10.10 11.68
CA PRO A 349 30.52 10.05 12.07
C PRO A 349 31.45 10.71 11.07
N SER A 350 31.16 10.59 9.78
CA SER A 350 31.94 11.18 8.69
C SER A 350 31.87 12.71 8.68
N PHE A 351 30.72 13.29 9.04
CA PHE A 351 30.61 14.73 9.28
C PHE A 351 31.28 15.13 10.59
N TRP A 352 31.04 14.37 11.66
CA TRP A 352 31.48 14.73 13.00
C TRP A 352 33.01 14.75 13.14
N ARG A 353 33.73 13.87 12.43
CA ARG A 353 35.20 13.82 12.43
C ARG A 353 35.86 14.99 11.72
N LEU A 354 35.15 15.70 10.84
CA LEU A 354 35.72 16.82 10.10
C LEU A 354 36.17 17.95 11.06
N PRO A 355 37.24 18.69 10.71
CA PRO A 355 37.58 19.94 11.39
C PRO A 355 36.40 20.93 11.38
N VAL A 356 36.36 21.87 12.32
CA VAL A 356 35.24 22.82 12.48
C VAL A 356 34.94 23.57 11.17
N ALA A 357 35.97 24.05 10.47
CA ALA A 357 35.85 24.69 9.17
C ALA A 357 35.24 23.76 8.10
N GLY A 358 35.67 22.49 8.06
CA GLY A 358 35.11 21.48 7.15
C GLY A 358 33.65 21.14 7.46
N ARG A 359 33.26 21.09 8.74
CA ARG A 359 31.86 20.90 9.16
C ARG A 359 30.98 22.07 8.74
N GLN A 360 31.46 23.30 8.89
CA GLN A 360 30.70 24.47 8.42
C GLN A 360 30.49 24.39 6.91
N LEU A 361 31.55 24.14 6.14
CA LEU A 361 31.46 24.01 4.68
C LEU A 361 30.50 22.88 4.24
N ALA A 362 30.61 21.70 4.87
CA ALA A 362 29.71 20.57 4.60
C ALA A 362 28.26 20.93 4.93
N ARG A 363 28.02 21.59 6.08
CA ARG A 363 26.69 22.03 6.50
C ARG A 363 26.07 22.97 5.47
N GLU A 364 26.80 24.01 5.05
CA GLU A 364 26.32 24.95 4.03
C GLU A 364 25.94 24.23 2.73
N CYS A 365 26.74 23.25 2.30
CA CYS A 365 26.43 22.49 1.09
C CYS A 365 25.18 21.60 1.24
N LEU A 366 24.93 21.07 2.44
CA LEU A 366 23.84 20.13 2.72
C LEU A 366 22.49 20.79 2.98
N THR A 367 22.46 21.99 3.58
CA THR A 367 21.22 22.62 4.06
C THR A 367 20.69 23.73 3.17
N ARG A 368 21.50 24.32 2.28
CA ARG A 368 21.07 25.47 1.47
C ARG A 368 19.98 25.08 0.48
N ASP A 369 18.87 25.82 0.51
CA ASP A 369 17.75 25.56 -0.38
C ASP A 369 17.92 26.19 -1.76
N PHE A 370 18.74 25.53 -2.60
CA PHE A 370 18.87 25.85 -4.01
C PHE A 370 18.78 24.56 -4.85
N SER A 371 18.12 24.65 -6.00
CA SER A 371 18.03 23.54 -6.97
C SER A 371 18.59 24.01 -8.31
N PHE A 372 19.81 23.57 -8.60
CA PHE A 372 20.54 24.00 -9.80
C PHE A 372 19.87 23.48 -11.08
N ALA A 373 19.30 22.29 -11.07
CA ALA A 373 18.52 21.77 -12.20
C ALA A 373 17.32 22.68 -12.53
N LYS A 374 16.58 23.13 -11.51
CA LYS A 374 15.46 24.06 -11.67
C LYS A 374 15.90 25.46 -12.10
N PHE A 375 17.10 25.87 -11.68
CA PHE A 375 17.73 27.11 -12.14
C PHE A 375 18.10 27.04 -13.62
N ILE A 376 18.71 25.95 -14.05
CA ILE A 376 19.00 25.70 -15.46
C ILE A 376 17.73 25.71 -16.30
N SER A 377 16.63 25.11 -15.83
CA SER A 377 15.35 25.06 -16.56
C SER A 377 14.50 26.32 -16.43
N ALA A 378 14.97 27.36 -15.72
CA ALA A 378 14.24 28.61 -15.47
C ALA A 378 12.91 28.44 -14.70
N GLU A 379 12.77 27.32 -13.98
CA GLU A 379 11.61 27.04 -13.13
C GLU A 379 11.61 27.89 -11.86
N VAL A 380 12.78 28.22 -11.34
CA VAL A 380 12.94 29.16 -10.22
C VAL A 380 13.00 30.61 -10.71
N VAL A 381 13.01 31.57 -9.78
CA VAL A 381 13.11 33.01 -10.06
C VAL A 381 14.44 33.56 -9.53
N PRO A 382 14.86 34.78 -9.93
CA PRO A 382 16.06 35.42 -9.41
C PRO A 382 16.22 35.38 -7.89
N ALA A 383 15.15 35.58 -7.12
CA ALA A 383 15.20 35.50 -5.66
C ALA A 383 15.66 34.15 -5.09
N SER A 384 15.53 33.05 -5.84
CA SER A 384 16.06 31.75 -5.41
C SER A 384 17.60 31.72 -5.39
N ILE A 385 18.26 32.65 -6.07
CA ILE A 385 19.73 32.80 -6.06
C ILE A 385 20.21 33.51 -4.77
N THR A 386 19.34 34.25 -4.10
CA THR A 386 19.67 34.96 -2.85
C THR A 386 20.23 33.99 -1.79
N THR A 387 19.74 32.75 -1.74
CA THR A 387 20.30 31.71 -0.86
C THR A 387 21.81 31.47 -1.06
N ILE A 388 22.30 31.53 -2.31
CA ILE A 388 23.74 31.38 -2.63
C ILE A 388 24.50 32.66 -2.28
N LYS A 389 23.89 33.82 -2.49
CA LYS A 389 24.47 35.11 -2.15
C LYS A 389 24.64 35.26 -0.64
N ASP A 390 23.65 34.83 0.14
CA ASP A 390 23.70 34.82 1.59
C ASP A 390 24.80 33.88 2.09
N MET A 391 24.95 32.70 1.46
CA MET A 391 26.07 31.78 1.74
C MET A 391 27.44 32.44 1.48
N LEU A 392 27.57 33.23 0.41
CA LEU A 392 28.80 33.98 0.12
C LEU A 392 29.05 35.06 1.18
N ALA A 393 28.02 35.82 1.58
CA ALA A 393 28.14 36.85 2.59
C ALA A 393 28.51 36.28 3.98
N ASP A 394 27.92 35.15 4.36
CA ASP A 394 28.23 34.45 5.62
C ASP A 394 29.70 33.99 5.65
N SER A 395 30.25 33.56 4.50
CA SER A 395 31.63 33.06 4.40
C SER A 395 32.70 34.13 4.65
N GLU A 396 32.42 35.41 4.37
CA GLU A 396 33.35 36.52 4.62
C GLU A 396 33.63 36.73 6.12
N SER A 397 32.74 36.23 6.98
CA SER A 397 32.88 36.36 8.43
C SER A 397 33.83 35.34 9.08
N THR A 398 34.13 34.23 8.38
CA THR A 398 34.95 33.13 8.90
C THR A 398 36.37 33.21 8.31
N SER A 399 37.36 33.62 9.11
CA SER A 399 38.71 34.00 8.65
C SER A 399 39.58 32.90 8.03
N ASP A 400 39.18 31.63 8.13
CA ASP A 400 40.10 30.50 7.92
C ASP A 400 39.90 29.77 6.57
N LEU A 401 38.81 30.04 5.85
CA LEU A 401 38.55 29.50 4.51
C LEU A 401 38.20 30.67 3.59
N SER A 402 39.04 30.97 2.58
CA SER A 402 38.72 32.01 1.60
C SER A 402 37.35 31.75 0.97
N SER A 403 36.50 32.76 0.86
CA SER A 403 35.14 32.70 0.27
C SER A 403 35.08 31.93 -1.06
N LEU A 404 36.12 32.06 -1.90
CA LEU A 404 36.26 31.35 -3.16
C LEU A 404 36.17 29.81 -3.01
N ASN A 405 36.54 29.24 -1.86
CA ASN A 405 36.47 27.80 -1.62
C ASN A 405 35.02 27.33 -1.41
N PHE A 406 34.15 28.12 -0.77
CA PHE A 406 32.77 27.69 -0.49
C PHE A 406 31.95 27.53 -1.76
N LEU A 407 31.90 28.57 -2.59
CA LEU A 407 31.11 28.54 -3.82
C LEU A 407 31.61 27.46 -4.77
N THR A 408 32.92 27.33 -4.89
CA THR A 408 33.55 26.36 -5.79
C THR A 408 33.28 24.92 -5.35
N VAL A 409 33.28 24.64 -4.05
CA VAL A 409 32.94 23.32 -3.49
C VAL A 409 31.45 23.04 -3.64
N PHE A 410 30.59 24.01 -3.34
CA PHE A 410 29.15 23.90 -3.50
C PHE A 410 28.76 23.58 -4.95
N LEU A 411 29.32 24.32 -5.92
CA LEU A 411 29.07 24.10 -7.35
C LEU A 411 29.60 22.74 -7.83
N TYR A 412 30.74 22.28 -7.29
CA TYR A 412 31.23 20.94 -7.57
C TYR A 412 30.33 19.84 -6.98
N CYS A 413 29.80 20.03 -5.76
CA CYS A 413 28.83 19.10 -5.17
C CYS A 413 27.57 18.98 -6.05
N ILE A 414 27.07 20.11 -6.56
CA ILE A 414 25.97 20.14 -7.52
C ILE A 414 26.34 19.40 -8.82
N PHE A 415 27.54 19.63 -9.36
CA PHE A 415 28.00 18.92 -10.55
C PHE A 415 27.98 17.40 -10.33
N ALA A 416 28.51 16.93 -9.20
CA ALA A 416 28.55 15.52 -8.86
C ALA A 416 27.14 14.94 -8.67
N GLU A 417 26.25 15.67 -7.98
CA GLU A 417 24.84 15.31 -7.82
C GLU A 417 24.14 15.16 -9.17
N MET A 418 24.24 16.15 -10.05
CA MET A 418 23.60 16.12 -11.36
C MET A 418 24.15 14.98 -12.23
N SER A 419 25.47 14.79 -12.23
CA SER A 419 26.13 13.73 -12.98
C SER A 419 25.68 12.33 -12.54
N ALA A 420 25.33 12.17 -11.27
CA ALA A 420 24.86 10.90 -10.70
C ALA A 420 23.33 10.80 -10.57
N SER A 421 22.56 11.76 -11.10
CA SER A 421 21.09 11.78 -10.98
C SER A 421 20.40 10.53 -11.58
N LEU A 422 21.09 9.81 -12.47
CA LEU A 422 20.65 8.55 -13.07
C LEU A 422 21.39 7.32 -12.49
N GLY A 423 22.07 7.46 -11.34
CA GLY A 423 22.84 6.40 -10.68
C GLY A 423 21.99 5.20 -10.25
N GLY A 424 20.70 5.43 -9.97
CA GLY A 424 19.73 4.36 -9.74
C GLY A 424 19.61 3.40 -10.94
N GLN A 425 19.74 3.92 -12.17
CA GLN A 425 19.67 3.12 -13.40
C GLN A 425 20.99 2.40 -13.69
N SER A 426 22.12 3.07 -13.57
CA SER A 426 23.44 2.50 -13.86
C SER A 426 24.56 3.17 -13.06
N LEU A 427 25.58 2.39 -12.69
CA LEU A 427 26.85 2.88 -12.14
C LEU A 427 27.97 2.88 -13.20
N GLU A 428 27.67 2.46 -14.43
CA GLU A 428 28.62 2.39 -15.55
C GLU A 428 28.82 3.78 -16.18
N GLY A 429 29.43 4.71 -15.44
CA GLY A 429 29.60 6.11 -15.87
C GLY A 429 28.43 7.03 -15.51
N SER A 430 28.59 8.32 -15.80
CA SER A 430 27.53 9.33 -15.69
C SER A 430 26.63 9.29 -16.92
N LEU A 431 25.43 8.73 -16.81
CA LEU A 431 24.45 8.74 -17.92
C LEU A 431 23.90 10.15 -18.22
N PHE A 432 23.91 11.04 -17.22
CA PHE A 432 23.30 12.36 -17.32
C PHE A 432 24.23 13.41 -17.94
N MET A 433 25.51 13.43 -17.55
CA MET A 433 26.43 14.54 -17.89
C MET A 433 27.07 14.36 -19.29
N THR A 434 26.24 14.52 -20.30
CA THR A 434 26.59 14.55 -21.73
C THR A 434 27.26 15.87 -22.13
N ASP A 435 27.78 15.97 -23.35
CA ASP A 435 28.36 17.23 -23.87
C ASP A 435 27.36 18.38 -23.87
N GLU A 436 26.11 18.09 -24.22
CA GLU A 436 25.04 19.06 -24.15
C GLU A 436 24.76 19.50 -22.71
N LYS A 437 24.60 18.53 -21.78
CA LYS A 437 24.28 18.85 -20.38
C LYS A 437 25.43 19.57 -19.69
N TRP A 438 26.68 19.25 -20.03
CA TRP A 438 27.84 20.00 -19.57
C TRP A 438 27.86 21.43 -20.12
N ALA A 439 27.51 21.65 -21.39
CA ALA A 439 27.43 23.01 -21.92
C ALA A 439 26.37 23.86 -21.20
N GLU A 440 25.20 23.28 -20.88
CA GLU A 440 24.17 23.95 -20.07
C GLU A 440 24.67 24.24 -18.65
N PHE A 441 25.32 23.25 -18.02
CA PHE A 441 25.92 23.38 -16.71
C PHE A 441 26.99 24.46 -16.68
N GLN A 442 27.88 24.51 -17.67
CA GLN A 442 28.99 25.46 -17.76
C GLN A 442 28.49 26.91 -17.82
N VAL A 443 27.40 27.17 -18.55
CA VAL A 443 26.79 28.50 -18.63
C VAL A 443 26.23 28.92 -17.27
N ALA A 444 25.51 28.02 -16.59
CA ALA A 444 24.98 28.26 -15.25
C ALA A 444 26.08 28.46 -14.20
N LEU A 445 27.13 27.64 -14.27
CA LEU A 445 28.33 27.75 -13.44
C LEU A 445 28.98 29.12 -13.60
N HIS A 446 29.25 29.53 -14.84
CA HIS A 446 29.86 30.82 -15.14
C HIS A 446 28.97 31.98 -14.68
N ALA A 447 27.65 31.88 -14.84
CA ALA A 447 26.73 32.90 -14.34
C ALA A 447 26.81 33.02 -12.81
N ILE A 448 26.71 31.91 -12.07
CA ILE A 448 26.75 31.95 -10.60
C ILE A 448 28.12 32.44 -10.07
N GLN A 449 29.23 32.14 -10.75
CA GLN A 449 30.55 32.67 -10.39
C GLN A 449 30.65 34.21 -10.51
N GLN A 450 29.75 34.87 -11.23
CA GLN A 450 29.70 36.34 -11.31
C GLN A 450 28.88 36.99 -10.18
N LEU A 451 28.29 36.20 -9.27
CA LEU A 451 27.39 36.68 -8.21
C LEU A 451 28.10 37.61 -7.22
N GLU A 452 29.42 37.52 -7.08
CA GLU A 452 30.23 38.47 -6.28
C GLU A 452 30.24 39.89 -6.85
N HIS A 453 30.01 40.04 -8.17
CA HIS A 453 30.12 41.33 -8.87
C HIS A 453 28.79 41.81 -9.45
N LYS A 454 27.79 40.93 -9.55
CA LYS A 454 26.51 41.19 -10.18
C LYS A 454 25.37 40.75 -9.27
N GLY A 455 24.24 41.46 -9.35
CA GLY A 455 23.03 41.08 -8.63
C GLY A 455 22.37 39.81 -9.18
N GLU A 456 21.51 39.20 -8.38
CA GLU A 456 20.79 37.97 -8.64
C GLU A 456 20.03 38.00 -9.99
N LYS A 457 19.34 39.12 -10.28
CA LYS A 457 18.64 39.30 -11.57
C LYS A 457 19.61 39.22 -12.76
N ALA A 458 20.77 39.87 -12.68
CA ALA A 458 21.74 39.86 -13.77
C ALA A 458 22.34 38.46 -13.99
N ILE A 459 22.47 37.65 -12.93
CA ILE A 459 22.88 36.24 -13.04
C ILE A 459 21.83 35.41 -13.77
N TYR A 460 20.56 35.61 -13.42
CA TYR A 460 19.44 34.95 -14.09
C TYR A 460 19.32 35.38 -15.57
N ASP A 461 19.49 36.68 -15.84
CA ASP A 461 19.45 37.25 -17.19
C ASP A 461 20.53 36.63 -18.10
N MET A 462 21.71 36.29 -17.56
CA MET A 462 22.76 35.60 -18.32
C MET A 462 22.34 34.21 -18.81
N ILE A 463 21.55 33.48 -18.01
CA ILE A 463 21.01 32.15 -18.38
C ILE A 463 19.98 32.29 -19.49
N LEU A 464 19.05 33.23 -19.33
CA LEU A 464 18.03 33.51 -20.34
C LEU A 464 18.67 33.98 -21.66
N ALA A 465 19.64 34.88 -21.59
CA ALA A 465 20.36 35.39 -22.77
C ALA A 465 21.06 34.27 -23.53
N ASN A 466 21.77 33.38 -22.83
CA ASN A 466 22.45 32.27 -23.47
C ASN A 466 21.47 31.31 -24.15
N HIS A 467 20.35 31.01 -23.50
CA HIS A 467 19.33 30.15 -24.09
C HIS A 467 18.64 30.80 -25.30
N ALA A 468 18.26 32.08 -25.19
CA ALA A 468 17.70 32.85 -26.29
C ALA A 468 18.64 32.85 -27.50
N ASN A 469 19.95 33.03 -27.29
CA ASN A 469 20.95 32.93 -28.36
C ASN A 469 21.00 31.52 -29.00
N LYS A 470 20.92 30.43 -28.21
CA LYS A 470 20.84 29.05 -28.73
C LYS A 470 19.59 28.87 -29.63
N MET A 471 18.49 29.52 -29.26
CA MET A 471 17.22 29.51 -30.01
C MET A 471 17.13 30.58 -31.12
N ARG A 472 18.21 31.34 -31.37
CA ARG A 472 18.24 32.45 -32.35
C ARG A 472 17.21 33.55 -32.07
N MET A 473 16.88 33.76 -30.80
CA MET A 473 16.02 34.83 -30.31
C MET A 473 16.86 36.02 -29.82
N THR A 474 16.34 37.24 -29.97
CA THR A 474 16.96 38.44 -29.39
C THR A 474 16.60 38.56 -27.90
N PHE A 475 17.62 38.77 -27.06
CA PHE A 475 17.43 38.97 -25.63
C PHE A 475 17.80 40.40 -25.23
N ASP A 476 16.83 41.10 -24.63
CA ASP A 476 16.97 42.43 -24.04
C ASP A 476 16.49 42.37 -22.58
N ALA A 477 17.42 42.50 -21.64
CA ALA A 477 17.16 42.37 -20.20
C ALA A 477 16.27 43.49 -19.63
N ASP A 478 16.14 44.60 -20.35
CA ASP A 478 15.29 45.75 -19.98
C ASP A 478 13.88 45.64 -20.60
N SER A 479 13.69 44.74 -21.56
CA SER A 479 12.39 44.44 -22.18
C SER A 479 11.69 43.29 -21.47
N ALA A 480 10.59 43.59 -20.77
CA ALA A 480 9.76 42.58 -20.10
C ALA A 480 9.27 41.48 -21.07
N ASP A 481 8.98 41.84 -22.33
CA ASP A 481 8.60 40.89 -23.37
C ASP A 481 9.73 39.93 -23.72
N SER A 482 10.93 40.48 -23.99
CA SER A 482 12.10 39.67 -24.33
C SER A 482 12.45 38.71 -23.18
N TRP A 483 12.36 39.19 -21.95
CA TRP A 483 12.60 38.40 -20.75
C TRP A 483 11.61 37.24 -20.59
N VAL A 484 10.30 37.52 -20.71
CA VAL A 484 9.24 36.51 -20.53
C VAL A 484 9.28 35.47 -21.66
N LEU A 485 9.52 35.89 -22.90
CA LEU A 485 9.67 34.98 -24.03
C LEU A 485 10.89 34.06 -23.85
N ALA A 486 12.02 34.60 -23.39
CA ALA A 486 13.21 33.79 -23.10
C ALA A 486 12.96 32.79 -21.95
N ARG A 487 12.25 33.21 -20.90
CA ARG A 487 11.86 32.31 -19.79
C ARG A 487 10.90 31.23 -20.28
N LEU A 488 9.86 31.55 -21.06
CA LEU A 488 8.91 30.57 -21.60
C LEU A 488 9.58 29.55 -22.52
N ALA A 489 10.45 30.00 -23.42
CA ALA A 489 11.23 29.11 -24.28
C ALA A 489 12.12 28.16 -23.45
N ARG A 490 12.67 28.65 -22.34
CA ARG A 490 13.46 27.80 -21.44
C ARG A 490 12.60 26.82 -20.65
N LEU A 491 11.48 27.29 -20.12
CA LEU A 491 10.52 26.45 -19.41
C LEU A 491 10.04 25.30 -20.29
N SER A 492 9.76 25.50 -21.58
CA SER A 492 9.32 24.39 -22.45
C SER A 492 10.35 23.28 -22.66
N HIS A 493 11.63 23.51 -22.30
CA HIS A 493 12.74 22.58 -22.48
C HIS A 493 12.76 21.94 -23.89
N THR A 494 12.46 22.74 -24.89
CA THR A 494 12.38 22.32 -26.27
C THR A 494 13.79 22.31 -26.86
N GLU A 495 14.32 21.12 -27.17
CA GLU A 495 15.59 20.99 -27.90
C GLU A 495 15.42 21.46 -29.35
N ASP A 496 14.19 21.41 -29.87
CA ASP A 496 13.82 21.89 -31.19
C ASP A 496 13.50 23.41 -31.17
N ILE A 497 14.15 24.12 -32.09
CA ILE A 497 13.90 25.52 -32.39
C ILE A 497 12.43 25.72 -32.80
N THR A 498 11.79 24.74 -33.46
CA THR A 498 10.40 24.84 -33.92
C THR A 498 9.41 24.97 -32.77
N ASP A 499 9.54 24.17 -31.71
CA ASP A 499 8.66 24.24 -30.55
C ASP A 499 8.86 25.54 -29.76
N SER A 500 10.11 26.04 -29.66
CA SER A 500 10.41 27.35 -29.07
C SER A 500 9.70 28.49 -29.84
N PHE A 501 9.72 28.44 -31.19
CA PHE A 501 8.95 29.37 -32.00
C PHE A 501 7.44 29.21 -31.81
N ALA A 502 6.95 27.98 -31.67
CA ALA A 502 5.53 27.72 -31.41
C ALA A 502 5.09 28.35 -30.07
N MET A 503 5.92 28.31 -29.04
CA MET A 503 5.67 29.00 -27.76
C MET A 503 5.66 30.53 -27.89
N VAL A 504 6.57 31.08 -28.70
CA VAL A 504 6.62 32.54 -28.96
C VAL A 504 5.38 33.00 -29.74
N GLU A 505 4.99 32.26 -30.78
CA GLU A 505 3.80 32.57 -31.57
C GLU A 505 2.52 32.37 -30.75
N ALA A 506 2.46 31.35 -29.89
CA ALA A 506 1.38 31.17 -28.93
C ALA A 506 1.26 32.38 -27.98
N PHE A 507 2.37 32.86 -27.43
CA PHE A 507 2.37 34.06 -26.57
C PHE A 507 1.88 35.30 -27.30
N LYS A 508 2.33 35.54 -28.53
CA LYS A 508 1.87 36.66 -29.37
C LYS A 508 0.39 36.55 -29.76
N SER A 509 -0.14 35.33 -29.82
CA SER A 509 -1.54 35.05 -30.14
C SER A 509 -2.48 35.27 -28.95
N LEU A 510 -1.95 35.39 -27.72
CA LEU A 510 -2.74 35.80 -26.55
C LEU A 510 -3.24 37.23 -26.72
N LYS A 511 -4.36 37.57 -26.06
CA LYS A 511 -4.87 38.95 -26.08
C LYS A 511 -3.91 39.90 -25.34
N PRO A 512 -3.91 41.21 -25.65
CA PRO A 512 -3.00 42.16 -25.00
C PRO A 512 -3.06 42.18 -23.46
N GLU A 513 -4.25 41.99 -22.89
CA GLU A 513 -4.48 41.87 -21.45
C GLU A 513 -3.90 40.57 -20.87
N GLU A 514 -4.07 39.44 -21.57
CA GLU A 514 -3.54 38.13 -21.19
C GLU A 514 -2.00 38.15 -21.25
N GLN A 515 -1.42 38.77 -22.28
CA GLN A 515 0.03 39.01 -22.38
C GLN A 515 0.53 39.88 -21.23
N ALA A 516 -0.18 40.95 -20.87
CA ALA A 516 0.20 41.84 -19.77
C ALA A 516 0.18 41.12 -18.41
N SER A 517 -0.85 40.30 -18.14
CA SER A 517 -0.92 39.49 -16.93
C SER A 517 0.19 38.44 -16.88
N LEU A 518 0.41 37.71 -17.98
CA LEU A 518 1.46 36.69 -18.01
C LEU A 518 2.85 37.32 -17.87
N ARG A 519 3.09 38.49 -18.48
CA ARG A 519 4.31 39.29 -18.26
C ARG A 519 4.51 39.63 -16.79
N LYS A 520 3.47 40.06 -16.10
CA LYS A 520 3.52 40.42 -14.68
C LYS A 520 3.93 39.22 -13.82
N TYR A 521 3.35 38.04 -14.05
CA TYR A 521 3.62 36.87 -13.21
C TYR A 521 4.93 36.18 -13.55
N LEU A 522 5.21 35.97 -14.83
CA LEU A 522 6.46 35.33 -15.24
C LEU A 522 7.65 36.27 -15.10
N GLY A 523 7.49 37.57 -15.29
CA GLY A 523 8.56 38.58 -15.14
C GLY A 523 8.91 38.95 -13.70
N ALA A 524 8.11 38.49 -12.72
CA ALA A 524 8.36 38.78 -11.30
C ALA A 524 9.66 38.11 -10.83
N ASP A 525 10.62 38.94 -10.39
CA ASP A 525 11.95 38.48 -9.95
C ASP A 525 11.98 37.89 -8.54
N GLY A 526 10.92 38.11 -7.74
CA GLY A 526 10.85 37.73 -6.33
C GLY A 526 11.70 38.61 -5.38
N ILE A 527 12.40 39.61 -5.91
CA ILE A 527 13.29 40.50 -5.16
C ILE A 527 12.64 41.88 -5.07
N SER A 528 12.50 42.55 -6.21
CA SER A 528 11.82 43.84 -6.34
C SER A 528 10.33 43.68 -6.61
N GLN A 529 9.93 42.57 -7.25
CA GLN A 529 8.57 42.23 -7.59
C GLN A 529 8.19 40.93 -6.88
N LYS A 530 7.48 41.06 -5.74
CA LYS A 530 7.07 39.95 -4.89
C LYS A 530 5.56 39.65 -4.98
N PRO A 531 5.15 38.37 -4.87
CA PRO A 531 6.00 37.18 -4.88
C PRO A 531 6.42 36.79 -6.32
N GLY A 532 7.61 36.22 -6.48
CA GLY A 532 8.00 35.51 -7.71
C GLY A 532 7.41 34.10 -7.72
N LEU A 533 7.00 33.60 -8.88
CA LEU A 533 6.44 32.24 -9.02
C LEU A 533 7.50 31.26 -9.51
N ALA A 534 7.79 30.26 -8.68
CA ALA A 534 8.59 29.09 -9.05
C ALA A 534 7.66 27.98 -9.57
N LEU A 535 7.69 27.72 -10.88
CA LEU A 535 6.75 26.82 -11.56
C LEU A 535 7.37 25.43 -11.69
N HIS A 536 7.26 24.62 -10.63
CA HIS A 536 7.85 23.30 -10.57
C HIS A 536 7.18 22.33 -11.55
N ASP A 537 8.00 21.62 -12.32
CA ASP A 537 7.59 20.69 -13.38
C ASP A 537 6.85 21.35 -14.56
N SER A 538 6.96 22.67 -14.70
CA SER A 538 6.44 23.39 -15.86
C SER A 538 7.09 22.92 -17.17
N HIS A 539 8.32 22.39 -17.10
CA HIS A 539 8.98 21.87 -18.29
C HIS A 539 8.33 20.63 -18.87
N ASN A 540 7.99 19.64 -18.04
CA ASN A 540 7.25 18.48 -18.51
C ASN A 540 5.85 18.88 -18.97
N PHE A 541 5.20 19.81 -18.27
CA PHE A 541 3.89 20.31 -18.68
C PHE A 541 3.91 20.93 -20.08
N LEU A 542 4.77 21.93 -20.31
CA LEU A 542 4.83 22.64 -21.59
C LEU A 542 5.36 21.74 -22.71
N LYS A 543 6.33 20.86 -22.43
CA LYS A 543 6.79 19.86 -23.39
C LYS A 543 5.67 18.91 -23.81
N ASN A 544 4.93 18.35 -22.84
CA ASN A 544 3.80 17.46 -23.12
C ASN A 544 2.70 18.19 -23.90
N ALA A 545 2.44 19.46 -23.59
CA ALA A 545 1.50 20.29 -24.33
C ALA A 545 1.91 20.54 -25.79
N CYS A 546 3.18 20.80 -26.07
CA CYS A 546 3.68 20.95 -27.43
C CYS A 546 3.59 19.63 -28.22
N GLN A 547 3.83 18.49 -27.56
CA GLN A 547 3.76 17.17 -28.18
C GLN A 547 2.32 16.66 -28.37
N ASN A 548 1.35 17.20 -27.63
CA ASN A 548 -0.05 16.84 -27.73
C ASN A 548 -0.83 17.87 -28.58
N ALA A 549 -1.20 17.49 -29.80
CA ALA A 549 -1.93 18.35 -30.74
C ALA A 549 -3.30 18.82 -30.22
N GLU A 550 -3.95 18.05 -29.32
CA GLU A 550 -5.24 18.43 -28.71
C GLU A 550 -5.08 19.48 -27.61
N VAL A 551 -3.86 19.64 -27.07
CA VAL A 551 -3.52 20.67 -26.09
C VAL A 551 -2.95 21.88 -26.81
N GLY A 552 -1.78 21.72 -27.44
CA GLY A 552 -1.06 22.79 -28.10
C GLY A 552 -0.51 23.88 -27.16
N PRO A 553 0.47 24.67 -27.62
CA PRO A 553 1.16 25.66 -26.80
C PRO A 553 0.27 26.83 -26.36
N LEU A 554 -0.68 27.27 -27.20
CA LEU A 554 -1.60 28.37 -26.87
C LEU A 554 -2.49 28.01 -25.67
N SER A 555 -3.15 26.85 -25.72
CA SER A 555 -4.04 26.41 -24.64
C SER A 555 -3.27 26.19 -23.34
N ALA A 556 -2.03 25.69 -23.45
CA ALA A 556 -1.14 25.51 -22.30
C ALA A 556 -0.74 26.85 -21.64
N LEU A 557 -0.45 27.88 -22.43
CA LEU A 557 -0.18 29.22 -21.90
C LEU A 557 -1.41 29.84 -21.24
N MET A 558 -2.60 29.64 -21.81
CA MET A 558 -3.85 30.14 -21.23
C MET A 558 -4.15 29.47 -19.87
N ILE A 559 -4.00 28.15 -19.75
CA ILE A 559 -4.20 27.48 -18.45
C ILE A 559 -3.11 27.89 -17.45
N LEU A 560 -1.86 28.05 -17.88
CA LEU A 560 -0.77 28.51 -17.02
C LEU A 560 -1.03 29.93 -16.48
N LEU A 561 -1.55 30.82 -17.32
CA LEU A 561 -1.98 32.15 -16.91
C LEU A 561 -3.08 32.07 -15.84
N LYS A 562 -4.12 31.26 -16.07
CA LYS A 562 -5.19 31.05 -15.06
C LYS A 562 -4.63 30.53 -13.74
N VAL A 563 -3.69 29.59 -13.78
CA VAL A 563 -3.00 29.07 -12.58
C VAL A 563 -2.24 30.19 -11.87
N CYS A 564 -1.51 31.04 -12.59
CA CYS A 564 -0.79 32.17 -11.99
C CYS A 564 -1.74 33.19 -11.34
N GLU A 565 -2.87 33.49 -11.99
CA GLU A 565 -3.91 34.37 -11.44
C GLU A 565 -4.54 33.80 -10.17
N GLU A 566 -4.80 32.49 -10.14
CA GLU A 566 -5.32 31.79 -8.97
C GLU A 566 -4.35 31.84 -7.80
N VAL A 567 -3.08 31.55 -8.05
CA VAL A 567 -2.02 31.63 -7.05
C VAL A 567 -1.90 33.05 -6.49
N ALA A 568 -1.95 34.07 -7.35
CA ALA A 568 -1.92 35.46 -6.90
C ALA A 568 -3.13 35.85 -6.04
N ARG A 569 -4.30 35.24 -6.29
CA ARG A 569 -5.51 35.42 -5.49
C ARG A 569 -5.44 34.70 -4.15
N GLU A 570 -5.04 33.43 -4.16
CA GLU A 570 -4.96 32.56 -2.97
C GLU A 570 -3.87 33.05 -1.99
N PHE A 571 -2.74 33.51 -2.51
CA PHE A 571 -1.61 34.00 -1.71
C PHE A 571 -1.60 35.54 -1.60
N LYS A 572 -2.76 36.18 -1.75
CA LYS A 572 -2.86 37.63 -1.61
C LYS A 572 -2.45 38.08 -0.21
N GLY A 573 -1.40 38.90 -0.13
CA GLY A 573 -0.88 39.46 1.13
C GLY A 573 0.37 38.75 1.67
N VAL A 574 0.76 37.62 1.08
CA VAL A 574 2.05 36.96 1.31
C VAL A 574 3.18 37.87 0.81
N GLN A 575 4.14 38.19 1.67
CA GLN A 575 5.27 39.12 1.41
C GLN A 575 6.57 38.39 1.09
N GLU A 576 6.53 37.07 1.09
CA GLU A 576 7.64 36.18 0.85
C GLU A 576 8.11 36.27 -0.60
N ALA A 577 9.41 36.03 -0.79
CA ALA A 577 10.07 36.27 -2.06
C ALA A 577 9.57 35.33 -3.17
N VAL A 578 9.28 34.07 -2.84
CA VAL A 578 8.96 33.02 -3.81
C VAL A 578 7.78 32.19 -3.33
N ILE A 579 6.84 31.90 -4.23
CA ILE A 579 5.81 30.87 -4.07
C ILE A 579 6.10 29.74 -5.04
N THR A 580 6.09 28.51 -4.54
CA THR A 580 6.28 27.32 -5.37
C THR A 580 4.93 26.78 -5.82
N VAL A 581 4.76 26.60 -7.13
CA VAL A 581 3.55 26.03 -7.75
C VAL A 581 3.94 24.72 -8.41
N LYS A 582 3.39 23.61 -7.94
CA LYS A 582 3.63 22.27 -8.48
C LYS A 582 2.65 21.97 -9.60
N LEU A 583 3.18 21.69 -10.79
CA LEU A 583 2.41 21.40 -12.01
C LEU A 583 2.47 19.92 -12.43
N GLU A 584 3.04 19.04 -11.60
CA GLU A 584 3.26 17.62 -11.91
C GLU A 584 1.99 16.91 -12.40
N ARG A 585 0.86 17.11 -11.72
CA ARG A 585 -0.44 16.52 -12.13
C ARG A 585 -0.98 17.12 -13.43
N LEU A 586 -0.74 18.42 -13.66
CA LEU A 586 -1.11 19.07 -14.91
C LEU A 586 -0.25 18.57 -16.07
N ALA A 587 1.03 18.29 -15.82
CA ALA A 587 1.95 17.74 -16.80
C ALA A 587 1.54 16.34 -17.26
N GLU A 588 1.22 15.46 -16.32
CA GLU A 588 0.66 14.12 -16.60
C GLU A 588 -0.66 14.24 -17.37
N PHE A 589 -1.55 15.13 -16.91
CA PHE A 589 -2.84 15.33 -17.56
C PHE A 589 -2.71 15.83 -18.99
N ALA A 590 -1.82 16.81 -19.26
CA ALA A 590 -1.56 17.32 -20.61
C ALA A 590 -1.03 16.23 -21.55
N LYS A 591 -0.23 15.30 -21.05
CA LYS A 591 0.30 14.17 -21.84
C LYS A 591 -0.79 13.22 -22.32
N GLU A 592 -1.77 12.96 -21.48
CA GLU A 592 -2.85 12.00 -21.74
C GLU A 592 -4.14 12.65 -22.25
N PHE A 593 -4.18 13.98 -22.32
CA PHE A 593 -5.39 14.72 -22.66
C PHE A 593 -5.91 14.35 -24.06
N ALA A 594 -7.13 13.85 -24.09
CA ALA A 594 -7.92 13.58 -25.29
C ALA A 594 -9.37 13.94 -24.97
N GLY A 595 -9.76 15.20 -25.15
CA GLY A 595 -11.02 15.74 -24.66
C GLY A 595 -11.83 16.48 -25.73
N ALA A 596 -13.15 16.47 -25.57
CA ALA A 596 -14.07 17.26 -26.40
C ALA A 596 -14.15 18.74 -25.99
N VAL A 597 -13.49 19.12 -24.88
CA VAL A 597 -13.38 20.50 -24.40
C VAL A 597 -11.99 21.03 -24.71
N THR A 598 -11.88 22.32 -25.01
CA THR A 598 -10.61 23.03 -25.16
C THR A 598 -9.80 22.98 -23.87
N PHE A 599 -8.54 22.55 -23.95
CA PHE A 599 -7.67 22.39 -22.77
C PHE A 599 -7.53 23.66 -21.93
N GLN A 600 -7.58 24.84 -22.56
CA GLN A 600 -7.53 26.13 -21.85
C GLN A 600 -8.69 26.36 -20.87
N ASP A 601 -9.82 25.68 -21.06
CA ASP A 601 -11.04 25.83 -20.26
C ASP A 601 -11.17 24.75 -19.19
N LEU A 602 -10.11 23.97 -19.00
CA LEU A 602 -9.98 22.99 -17.94
C LEU A 602 -10.21 23.65 -16.57
N PRO A 603 -11.26 23.26 -15.83
CA PRO A 603 -11.39 23.64 -14.43
C PRO A 603 -10.27 22.98 -13.62
N PHE A 604 -9.80 23.66 -12.58
CA PHE A 604 -8.79 23.12 -11.67
C PHE A 604 -9.01 23.61 -10.26
N GLU A 605 -8.38 22.92 -9.31
CA GLU A 605 -8.27 23.33 -7.92
C GLU A 605 -6.81 23.64 -7.60
N LEU A 606 -6.60 24.69 -6.81
CA LEU A 606 -5.29 25.01 -6.27
C LEU A 606 -5.26 24.60 -4.80
N LEU A 607 -4.62 23.46 -4.50
CA LEU A 607 -4.50 22.97 -3.13
C LEU A 607 -3.25 23.56 -2.49
N ARG A 608 -3.42 24.40 -1.47
CA ARG A 608 -2.30 24.91 -0.67
C ARG A 608 -1.72 23.78 0.19
N THR A 609 -0.56 23.28 -0.20
CA THR A 609 0.13 22.18 0.50
C THR A 609 0.97 22.69 1.67
N LYS A 610 1.51 23.91 1.57
CA LYS A 610 2.31 24.57 2.61
C LYS A 610 2.07 26.08 2.63
N HIS A 611 2.70 26.78 3.57
CA HIS A 611 2.60 28.25 3.65
C HIS A 611 3.01 28.96 2.36
N LEU A 612 4.01 28.44 1.62
CA LEU A 612 4.54 29.02 0.37
C LEU A 612 4.48 28.04 -0.82
N GLU A 613 3.62 27.03 -0.73
CA GLU A 613 3.53 25.99 -1.75
C GLU A 613 2.08 25.69 -2.11
N ALA A 614 1.81 25.55 -3.40
CA ALA A 614 0.53 25.13 -3.93
C ALA A 614 0.70 24.01 -4.96
N LEU A 615 -0.26 23.09 -5.00
CA LEU A 615 -0.38 22.02 -5.98
C LEU A 615 -1.58 22.31 -6.89
N MET A 616 -1.34 22.37 -8.20
CA MET A 616 -2.41 22.47 -9.19
C MET A 616 -2.99 21.08 -9.46
N ILE A 617 -4.30 20.93 -9.28
CA ILE A 617 -5.03 19.68 -9.52
C ILE A 617 -6.06 19.93 -10.63
N PRO A 618 -5.87 19.37 -11.84
CA PRO A 618 -6.87 19.50 -12.90
C PRO A 618 -8.16 18.76 -12.51
N LYS A 619 -9.32 19.40 -12.70
CA LYS A 619 -10.62 18.76 -12.51
C LYS A 619 -11.01 18.04 -13.80
N VAL A 620 -11.37 16.78 -13.68
CA VAL A 620 -11.55 15.91 -14.85
C VAL A 620 -12.99 15.93 -15.37
N TRP A 621 -13.97 16.24 -14.52
CA TRP A 621 -15.39 16.34 -14.88
C TRP A 621 -15.74 17.76 -15.33
N ILE A 622 -15.73 17.98 -16.65
CA ILE A 622 -16.01 19.27 -17.26
C ILE A 622 -17.43 19.28 -17.85
N PRO A 623 -18.26 20.30 -17.55
CA PRO A 623 -19.57 20.47 -18.17
C PRO A 623 -19.48 20.55 -19.71
N VAL A 624 -20.18 19.68 -20.43
CA VAL A 624 -20.30 19.74 -21.90
C VAL A 624 -21.65 20.32 -22.27
N HIS A 625 -21.66 21.59 -22.67
CA HIS A 625 -22.85 22.29 -23.19
C HIS A 625 -22.89 22.36 -24.72
N ASN A 626 -21.82 21.97 -25.41
CA ASN A 626 -21.71 22.09 -26.86
C ASN A 626 -22.47 20.96 -27.56
N GLU A 627 -23.60 21.29 -28.21
CA GLU A 627 -24.42 20.32 -28.96
C GLU A 627 -23.61 19.57 -30.03
N SER A 628 -22.70 20.25 -30.75
CA SER A 628 -21.90 19.59 -31.78
C SER A 628 -20.94 18.52 -31.22
N ALA A 629 -20.46 18.69 -29.99
CA ALA A 629 -19.64 17.70 -29.31
C ALA A 629 -20.48 16.48 -28.90
N LEU A 630 -21.70 16.71 -28.41
CA LEU A 630 -22.66 15.65 -28.07
C LEU A 630 -23.09 14.86 -29.32
N ASP A 631 -23.35 15.54 -30.45
CA ASP A 631 -23.69 14.92 -31.73
C ASP A 631 -22.55 14.05 -32.26
N SER A 632 -21.30 14.55 -32.17
CA SER A 632 -20.11 13.78 -32.55
C SER A 632 -19.95 12.52 -31.70
N LEU A 633 -20.08 12.64 -30.37
CA LEU A 633 -20.04 11.49 -29.46
C LEU A 633 -21.16 10.50 -29.77
N GLN A 634 -22.38 10.99 -30.02
CA GLN A 634 -23.52 10.14 -30.36
C GLN A 634 -23.28 9.36 -31.67
N LEU A 635 -22.75 10.02 -32.70
CA LEU A 635 -22.43 9.36 -33.98
C LEU A 635 -21.35 8.29 -33.81
N GLN A 636 -20.28 8.60 -33.06
CA GLN A 636 -19.20 7.64 -32.79
C GLN A 636 -19.71 6.41 -32.02
N CYS A 637 -20.54 6.63 -31.00
CA CYS A 637 -21.05 5.55 -30.17
C CYS A 637 -22.09 4.69 -30.90
N ARG A 638 -22.97 5.29 -31.72
CA ARG A 638 -23.90 4.53 -32.58
C ARG A 638 -23.16 3.66 -33.58
N LYS A 639 -22.13 4.20 -34.23
CA LYS A 639 -21.28 3.43 -35.13
C LYS A 639 -20.60 2.27 -34.39
N MET A 640 -20.04 2.53 -33.21
CA MET A 640 -19.43 1.48 -32.40
C MET A 640 -20.46 0.43 -31.96
N ALA A 641 -21.67 0.82 -31.58
CA ALA A 641 -22.76 -0.10 -31.24
C ALA A 641 -23.20 -0.95 -32.45
N SER A 642 -23.26 -0.36 -33.65
CA SER A 642 -23.47 -1.11 -34.91
C SER A 642 -22.34 -2.11 -35.15
N ASP A 643 -21.08 -1.66 -35.06
CA ASP A 643 -19.93 -2.54 -35.25
C ASP A 643 -19.91 -3.70 -34.23
N VAL A 644 -20.41 -3.46 -33.00
CA VAL A 644 -20.61 -4.49 -31.97
C VAL A 644 -21.73 -5.45 -32.36
N LEU A 645 -22.90 -4.97 -32.78
CA LEU A 645 -24.03 -5.83 -33.20
C LEU A 645 -23.71 -6.69 -34.42
N ASP A 646 -22.93 -6.14 -35.36
CA ASP A 646 -22.52 -6.81 -36.58
C ASP A 646 -21.34 -7.78 -36.36
N GLY A 647 -20.76 -7.80 -35.16
CA GLY A 647 -19.57 -8.61 -34.85
C GLY A 647 -18.32 -8.20 -35.62
N THR A 648 -18.26 -6.98 -36.15
CA THR A 648 -17.16 -6.51 -37.00
C THR A 648 -16.02 -5.85 -36.22
N ILE A 649 -16.25 -5.51 -34.94
CA ILE A 649 -15.23 -4.92 -34.07
C ILE A 649 -14.46 -5.97 -33.26
N GLY A 650 -13.14 -6.01 -33.45
CA GLY A 650 -12.24 -6.78 -32.60
C GLY A 650 -11.94 -6.08 -31.27
N GLU A 651 -11.59 -6.87 -30.25
CA GLU A 651 -11.36 -6.39 -28.88
C GLU A 651 -10.37 -5.23 -28.78
N ARG A 652 -9.22 -5.31 -29.47
CA ARG A 652 -8.22 -4.22 -29.47
C ARG A 652 -8.79 -2.90 -30.00
N ARG A 653 -9.60 -2.95 -31.05
CA ARG A 653 -10.24 -1.76 -31.63
C ARG A 653 -11.34 -1.25 -30.71
N PHE A 654 -12.13 -2.14 -30.11
CA PHE A 654 -13.12 -1.77 -29.10
C PHE A 654 -12.49 -1.04 -27.92
N LYS A 655 -11.38 -1.57 -27.36
CA LYS A 655 -10.63 -0.95 -26.27
C LYS A 655 -10.23 0.50 -26.61
N THR A 656 -9.71 0.74 -27.82
CA THR A 656 -9.33 2.09 -28.27
C THR A 656 -10.53 3.01 -28.47
N LEU A 657 -11.63 2.52 -29.05
CA LEU A 657 -12.81 3.35 -29.30
C LEU A 657 -13.54 3.73 -28.01
N VAL A 658 -13.64 2.81 -27.05
CA VAL A 658 -14.28 3.05 -25.74
C VAL A 658 -13.61 4.22 -25.02
N LEU A 659 -12.28 4.30 -25.00
CA LEU A 659 -11.57 5.41 -24.34
C LEU A 659 -11.84 6.79 -24.98
N ARG A 660 -12.25 6.83 -26.26
CA ARG A 660 -12.61 8.07 -26.97
C ARG A 660 -14.10 8.38 -26.88
N ALA A 661 -14.92 7.34 -26.89
CA ALA A 661 -16.37 7.40 -26.92
C ALA A 661 -17.00 7.74 -25.56
N PHE A 662 -16.31 7.43 -24.46
CA PHE A 662 -16.79 7.65 -23.08
C PHE A 662 -15.78 8.49 -22.27
N PRO A 663 -15.87 9.83 -22.35
CA PRO A 663 -14.95 10.75 -21.66
C PRO A 663 -14.84 10.50 -20.15
N GLU A 664 -15.91 10.01 -19.52
CA GLU A 664 -15.99 9.79 -18.08
C GLU A 664 -15.06 8.68 -17.59
N LEU A 665 -14.55 7.82 -18.48
CA LEU A 665 -13.50 6.85 -18.11
C LEU A 665 -12.19 7.54 -17.69
N ALA A 666 -11.97 8.79 -18.10
CA ALA A 666 -10.84 9.59 -17.63
C ALA A 666 -11.00 10.07 -16.18
N TYR A 667 -12.24 10.10 -15.64
CA TYR A 667 -12.49 10.60 -14.28
C TYR A 667 -11.87 9.66 -13.24
N PHE A 668 -11.66 8.40 -13.59
CA PHE A 668 -10.90 7.45 -12.78
C PHE A 668 -9.39 7.71 -12.91
N GLY A 669 -8.90 8.63 -12.08
CA GLY A 669 -7.46 8.85 -11.90
C GLY A 669 -6.72 7.63 -11.32
N THR A 670 -5.42 7.76 -11.08
CA THR A 670 -4.55 6.69 -10.57
C THR A 670 -5.07 6.06 -9.27
N ALA A 671 -5.63 6.86 -8.36
CA ALA A 671 -6.25 6.40 -7.11
C ALA A 671 -7.47 5.47 -7.29
N HIS A 672 -8.07 5.46 -8.49
CA HIS A 672 -9.25 4.67 -8.83
C HIS A 672 -9.01 3.73 -10.02
N ALA A 673 -7.74 3.39 -10.29
CA ALA A 673 -7.37 2.48 -11.38
C ALA A 673 -8.09 1.13 -11.29
N LYS A 674 -8.30 0.61 -10.07
CA LYS A 674 -9.09 -0.62 -9.84
C LYS A 674 -10.52 -0.49 -10.36
N GLN A 675 -11.22 0.58 -10.00
CA GLN A 675 -12.59 0.83 -10.44
C GLN A 675 -12.66 1.06 -11.95
N ARG A 676 -11.66 1.74 -12.54
CA ARG A 676 -11.52 1.91 -13.99
C ARG A 676 -11.45 0.56 -14.68
N SER A 677 -10.56 -0.34 -14.23
CA SER A 677 -10.40 -1.66 -14.82
C SER A 677 -11.65 -2.53 -14.65
N GLN A 678 -12.33 -2.45 -13.50
CA GLN A 678 -13.60 -3.17 -13.29
C GLN A 678 -14.71 -2.70 -14.26
N THR A 679 -14.82 -1.39 -14.42
CA THR A 679 -15.76 -0.73 -15.35
C THR A 679 -15.45 -1.16 -16.79
N PHE A 680 -14.19 -1.15 -17.17
CA PHE A 680 -13.74 -1.55 -18.50
C PHE A 680 -13.96 -3.04 -18.77
N GLY A 681 -13.71 -3.91 -17.78
CA GLY A 681 -14.03 -5.34 -17.85
C GLY A 681 -15.52 -5.61 -18.01
N ALA A 682 -16.38 -4.81 -17.38
CA ALA A 682 -17.82 -4.89 -17.57
C ALA A 682 -18.23 -4.50 -19.01
N MET A 683 -17.62 -3.46 -19.58
CA MET A 683 -17.84 -3.07 -20.98
C MET A 683 -17.36 -4.12 -21.99
N LEU A 684 -16.20 -4.74 -21.75
CA LEU A 684 -15.71 -5.87 -22.56
C LEU A 684 -16.65 -7.08 -22.47
N SER A 685 -17.25 -7.31 -21.30
CA SER A 685 -18.23 -8.38 -21.14
C SER A 685 -19.46 -8.16 -22.03
N VAL A 686 -19.89 -6.92 -22.25
CA VAL A 686 -20.96 -6.60 -23.22
C VAL A 686 -20.56 -7.01 -24.64
N LEU A 687 -19.34 -6.68 -25.07
CA LEU A 687 -18.81 -7.07 -26.38
C LEU A 687 -18.84 -8.60 -26.55
N TRP A 688 -18.27 -9.33 -25.58
CA TRP A 688 -18.18 -10.79 -25.69
C TRP A 688 -19.55 -11.47 -25.65
N LEU A 689 -20.50 -10.95 -24.86
CA LEU A 689 -21.84 -11.51 -24.74
C LEU A 689 -22.68 -11.25 -25.99
N VAL A 690 -22.64 -10.04 -26.56
CA VAL A 690 -23.38 -9.70 -27.79
C VAL A 690 -22.87 -10.49 -29.00
N ASN A 691 -21.56 -10.71 -29.07
CA ASN A 691 -20.92 -11.42 -30.18
C ASN A 691 -20.79 -12.93 -30.00
N ASP A 692 -21.41 -13.51 -28.98
CA ASP A 692 -21.32 -14.96 -28.68
C ASP A 692 -19.85 -15.47 -28.55
N GLN A 693 -18.96 -14.65 -28.00
CA GLN A 693 -17.52 -14.92 -27.91
C GLN A 693 -17.12 -15.62 -26.61
N ARG A 694 -17.61 -16.85 -26.40
CA ARG A 694 -17.31 -17.62 -25.17
C ARG A 694 -15.81 -17.75 -24.90
N ASP A 695 -15.02 -18.09 -25.92
CA ASP A 695 -13.60 -18.40 -25.74
C ASP A 695 -12.78 -17.16 -25.33
N ALA A 696 -13.20 -15.96 -25.72
CA ALA A 696 -12.64 -14.72 -25.20
C ALA A 696 -13.11 -14.47 -23.76
N PHE A 697 -14.40 -14.70 -23.48
CA PHE A 697 -14.98 -14.49 -22.16
C PHE A 697 -14.32 -15.36 -21.07
N VAL A 698 -13.96 -16.62 -21.36
CA VAL A 698 -13.46 -17.58 -20.37
C VAL A 698 -11.93 -17.75 -20.35
N ARG A 699 -11.18 -17.01 -21.17
CA ARG A 699 -9.75 -17.26 -21.46
C ARG A 699 -8.86 -17.37 -20.21
N ASP A 700 -9.17 -16.60 -19.16
CA ASP A 700 -8.39 -16.53 -17.92
C ASP A 700 -9.08 -17.20 -16.72
N GLN A 701 -10.14 -17.98 -16.96
CA GLN A 701 -10.79 -18.75 -15.89
C GLN A 701 -10.00 -20.02 -15.59
N ASP A 702 -10.11 -20.52 -14.36
CA ASP A 702 -9.55 -21.83 -14.00
C ASP A 702 -10.23 -22.92 -14.84
N GLU A 703 -9.46 -23.86 -15.42
CA GLU A 703 -9.98 -24.94 -16.27
C GLU A 703 -11.01 -25.81 -15.53
N ASP A 704 -10.84 -26.00 -14.21
CA ASP A 704 -11.69 -26.85 -13.39
C ASP A 704 -13.03 -26.18 -12.99
N ASP A 705 -13.13 -24.85 -13.07
CA ASP A 705 -14.36 -24.07 -12.78
C ASP A 705 -14.77 -23.18 -13.98
N CYS A 706 -14.25 -23.47 -15.17
CA CYS A 706 -14.51 -22.68 -16.36
C CYS A 706 -16.00 -22.74 -16.75
N LEU A 707 -16.59 -21.58 -17.09
CA LEU A 707 -17.98 -21.48 -17.48
C LEU A 707 -18.29 -22.43 -18.65
N SER A 708 -19.19 -23.38 -18.39
CA SER A 708 -19.48 -24.47 -19.33
C SER A 708 -20.16 -23.96 -20.60
N LYS A 709 -20.03 -24.73 -21.70
CA LYS A 709 -20.74 -24.43 -22.96
C LYS A 709 -22.26 -24.44 -22.78
N GLN A 710 -22.78 -25.27 -21.88
CA GLN A 710 -24.20 -25.34 -21.57
C GLN A 710 -24.69 -24.08 -20.86
N SER A 711 -23.97 -23.64 -19.83
CA SER A 711 -24.26 -22.38 -19.12
C SER A 711 -24.15 -21.18 -20.05
N TRP A 712 -23.16 -21.17 -20.93
CA TRP A 712 -23.03 -20.15 -21.97
C TRP A 712 -24.21 -20.14 -22.96
N ALA A 713 -24.64 -21.30 -23.46
CA ALA A 713 -25.80 -21.39 -24.34
C ALA A 713 -27.07 -20.84 -23.66
N TRP A 714 -27.24 -21.10 -22.35
CA TRP A 714 -28.34 -20.49 -21.59
C TRP A 714 -28.21 -18.96 -21.50
N ILE A 715 -26.99 -18.44 -21.29
CA ILE A 715 -26.75 -16.99 -21.28
C ILE A 715 -27.11 -16.39 -22.63
N GLN A 716 -26.75 -17.03 -23.74
CA GLN A 716 -27.09 -16.55 -25.09
C GLN A 716 -28.60 -16.60 -25.37
N GLU A 717 -29.29 -17.66 -24.94
CA GLU A 717 -30.75 -17.74 -25.00
C GLU A 717 -31.39 -16.61 -24.17
N TRP A 718 -30.87 -16.36 -22.95
CA TRP A 718 -31.30 -15.25 -22.10
C TRP A 718 -31.05 -13.88 -22.75
N MET A 719 -29.90 -13.69 -23.40
CA MET A 719 -29.55 -12.48 -24.13
C MET A 719 -30.52 -12.23 -25.29
N SER A 720 -30.84 -13.26 -26.08
CA SER A 720 -31.79 -13.22 -27.20
C SER A 720 -33.22 -12.94 -26.72
N ASP A 721 -33.73 -13.75 -25.79
CA ASP A 721 -35.16 -13.83 -25.54
C ASP A 721 -35.64 -12.80 -24.53
N CYS A 722 -34.75 -12.45 -23.58
CA CYS A 722 -35.04 -11.56 -22.47
C CYS A 722 -34.33 -10.21 -22.59
N VAL A 723 -33.00 -10.19 -22.72
CA VAL A 723 -32.22 -8.94 -22.68
C VAL A 723 -32.46 -8.08 -23.92
N ARG A 724 -32.49 -8.72 -25.11
CA ARG A 724 -32.83 -8.10 -26.40
C ARG A 724 -31.99 -6.85 -26.71
N LEU A 725 -30.67 -6.94 -26.55
CA LEU A 725 -29.75 -5.92 -27.08
C LEU A 725 -29.65 -6.03 -28.60
N SER A 726 -30.73 -5.69 -29.31
CA SER A 726 -30.85 -5.86 -30.77
C SER A 726 -30.80 -4.56 -31.55
N THR A 727 -30.73 -3.41 -30.86
CA THR A 727 -30.63 -2.09 -31.49
C THR A 727 -29.37 -1.38 -31.05
N GLU A 728 -28.82 -0.54 -31.93
CA GLU A 728 -27.65 0.28 -31.63
C GLU A 728 -27.87 1.12 -30.37
N GLU A 729 -29.07 1.69 -30.22
CA GLU A 729 -29.44 2.53 -29.08
C GLU A 729 -29.43 1.75 -27.75
N ALA A 730 -29.86 0.48 -27.76
CA ALA A 730 -29.85 -0.35 -26.56
C ALA A 730 -28.43 -0.76 -26.14
N VAL A 731 -27.59 -1.13 -27.10
CA VAL A 731 -26.17 -1.45 -26.85
C VAL A 731 -25.43 -0.21 -26.35
N ASP A 732 -25.64 0.94 -26.99
CA ASP A 732 -25.06 2.21 -26.59
C ASP A 732 -25.47 2.60 -25.15
N ALA A 733 -26.76 2.61 -24.84
CA ALA A 733 -27.25 2.89 -23.48
C ALA A 733 -26.66 1.94 -22.43
N THR A 734 -26.46 0.66 -22.79
CA THR A 734 -25.85 -0.33 -21.90
C THR A 734 -24.37 -0.04 -21.66
N LEU A 735 -23.62 0.31 -22.70
CA LEU A 735 -22.21 0.69 -22.59
C LEU A 735 -22.04 1.99 -21.80
N VAL A 736 -22.91 2.98 -22.00
CA VAL A 736 -22.96 4.20 -21.16
C VAL A 736 -23.16 3.82 -19.71
N PHE A 737 -24.15 2.96 -19.42
CA PHE A 737 -24.42 2.56 -18.04
C PHE A 737 -23.21 1.85 -17.42
N MET A 738 -22.54 0.97 -18.15
CA MET A 738 -21.30 0.34 -17.69
C MET A 738 -20.19 1.36 -17.46
N ALA A 739 -20.00 2.34 -18.35
CA ALA A 739 -18.95 3.35 -18.21
C ALA A 739 -19.12 4.25 -16.96
N ILE A 740 -20.38 4.59 -16.61
CA ILE A 740 -20.64 5.61 -15.58
C ILE A 740 -21.00 5.04 -14.20
N HIS A 741 -21.40 3.77 -14.09
CA HIS A 741 -21.99 3.23 -12.84
C HIS A 741 -21.08 3.37 -11.60
N ALA A 742 -19.76 3.45 -11.78
CA ALA A 742 -18.81 3.54 -10.69
C ALA A 742 -18.38 4.99 -10.36
N LEU A 743 -18.86 6.00 -11.09
CA LEU A 743 -18.47 7.40 -10.87
C LEU A 743 -18.83 7.89 -9.45
N GLY A 744 -20.00 7.50 -8.91
CA GLY A 744 -20.39 7.83 -7.52
C GLY A 744 -19.47 7.25 -6.44
N LYS A 745 -18.58 6.31 -6.78
CA LYS A 745 -17.56 5.76 -5.88
C LYS A 745 -16.31 6.63 -5.81
N ILE A 746 -16.09 7.50 -6.80
CA ILE A 746 -15.03 8.51 -6.79
C ILE A 746 -15.40 9.52 -5.71
N THR A 747 -14.56 9.62 -4.67
CA THR A 747 -14.91 10.37 -3.45
C THR A 747 -15.04 11.86 -3.74
N GLN A 748 -14.09 12.42 -4.49
CA GLN A 748 -14.09 13.83 -4.89
C GLN A 748 -15.30 14.17 -5.77
N PHE A 749 -15.60 13.36 -6.79
CA PHE A 749 -16.76 13.54 -7.67
C PHE A 749 -18.08 13.55 -6.87
N ARG A 750 -18.23 12.64 -5.90
CA ARG A 750 -19.43 12.58 -5.05
C ARG A 750 -19.53 13.77 -4.10
N GLU A 751 -18.46 14.07 -3.38
CA GLU A 751 -18.48 15.13 -2.35
C GLU A 751 -18.65 16.51 -2.95
N GLU A 752 -18.12 16.75 -4.15
CA GLU A 752 -18.28 18.01 -4.86
C GLU A 752 -19.68 18.18 -5.45
N LEU A 753 -20.24 17.14 -6.10
CA LEU A 753 -21.45 17.26 -6.91
C LEU A 753 -22.74 16.80 -6.21
N ALA A 754 -22.61 16.01 -5.15
CA ALA A 754 -23.71 15.52 -4.33
C ALA A 754 -23.36 15.59 -2.83
N PRO A 755 -23.10 16.81 -2.29
CA PRO A 755 -22.76 16.97 -0.89
C PRO A 755 -23.90 16.44 0.01
N GLY A 756 -23.53 15.72 1.07
CA GLY A 756 -24.48 15.09 1.99
C GLY A 756 -24.85 13.64 1.66
N TYR A 757 -24.38 13.10 0.52
CA TYR A 757 -24.51 11.66 0.24
C TYR A 757 -23.33 10.88 0.84
N PRO A 758 -23.57 9.98 1.82
CA PRO A 758 -22.53 9.16 2.41
C PRO A 758 -21.99 8.10 1.43
N LYS A 759 -20.81 7.54 1.73
CA LYS A 759 -20.10 6.59 0.86
C LYS A 759 -20.92 5.35 0.48
N ASN A 760 -21.80 4.89 1.36
CA ASN A 760 -22.69 3.74 1.12
C ASN A 760 -23.83 4.04 0.13
N LEU A 761 -24.14 5.32 -0.14
CA LEU A 761 -25.19 5.75 -1.08
C LEU A 761 -24.63 6.25 -2.43
N HIS A 762 -23.55 5.63 -2.93
CA HIS A 762 -22.87 6.06 -4.15
C HIS A 762 -23.74 5.98 -5.43
N ASP A 763 -24.60 4.97 -5.56
CA ASP A 763 -25.51 4.86 -6.71
C ASP A 763 -26.60 5.95 -6.67
N GLY A 764 -27.15 6.24 -5.48
CA GLY A 764 -28.11 7.33 -5.28
C GLY A 764 -27.48 8.72 -5.49
N ALA A 765 -26.23 8.90 -5.07
CA ALA A 765 -25.48 10.11 -5.37
C ALA A 765 -25.26 10.30 -6.87
N LEU A 766 -24.90 9.23 -7.59
CA LEU A 766 -24.77 9.28 -9.04
C LEU A 766 -26.11 9.61 -9.71
N ALA A 767 -27.22 9.00 -9.29
CA ALA A 767 -28.55 9.34 -9.81
C ALA A 767 -28.86 10.83 -9.62
N HIS A 768 -28.60 11.39 -8.44
CA HIS A 768 -28.77 12.82 -8.16
C HIS A 768 -27.92 13.70 -9.09
N ILE A 769 -26.67 13.32 -9.34
CA ILE A 769 -25.77 14.07 -10.24
C ILE A 769 -26.29 14.01 -11.68
N LEU A 770 -26.74 12.85 -12.16
CA LEU A 770 -27.31 12.70 -13.49
C LEU A 770 -28.63 13.48 -13.67
N GLU A 771 -29.40 13.69 -12.60
CA GLU A 771 -30.62 14.49 -12.62
C GLU A 771 -30.35 16.00 -12.57
N THR A 772 -29.37 16.44 -11.79
CA THR A 772 -29.12 17.86 -11.50
C THR A 772 -28.07 18.50 -12.39
N GLN A 773 -27.05 17.74 -12.80
CA GLN A 773 -25.88 18.20 -13.56
C GLN A 773 -25.48 17.19 -14.66
N PRO A 774 -26.41 16.78 -15.56
CA PRO A 774 -26.12 15.79 -16.60
C PRO A 774 -25.00 16.18 -17.56
N GLU A 775 -24.72 17.48 -17.71
CA GLU A 775 -23.62 18.01 -18.53
C GLU A 775 -22.23 17.55 -18.08
N LEU A 776 -22.08 17.11 -16.84
CA LEU A 776 -20.85 16.50 -16.31
C LEU A 776 -20.69 15.03 -16.70
N VAL A 777 -21.70 14.43 -17.33
CA VAL A 777 -21.69 13.05 -17.82
C VAL A 777 -22.18 13.03 -19.28
N PRO A 778 -21.37 13.53 -20.24
CA PRO A 778 -21.79 13.73 -21.63
C PRO A 778 -22.33 12.46 -22.31
N SER A 779 -21.77 11.30 -21.98
CA SER A 779 -22.21 10.00 -22.47
C SER A 779 -23.64 9.68 -22.05
N PHE A 780 -24.05 10.10 -20.85
CA PHE A 780 -25.44 9.98 -20.38
C PHE A 780 -26.34 11.04 -21.02
N LEU A 781 -25.89 12.29 -21.05
CA LEU A 781 -26.69 13.42 -21.55
C LEU A 781 -27.12 13.26 -23.01
N ARG A 782 -26.30 12.61 -23.86
CA ARG A 782 -26.62 12.36 -25.27
C ARG A 782 -27.62 11.22 -25.52
N LEU A 783 -27.96 10.42 -24.51
CA LEU A 783 -28.94 9.33 -24.65
C LEU A 783 -30.36 9.88 -24.82
N SER A 784 -31.27 9.07 -25.35
CA SER A 784 -32.69 9.45 -25.40
C SER A 784 -33.28 9.53 -23.98
N ARG A 785 -34.32 10.35 -23.81
CA ARG A 785 -35.01 10.52 -22.53
C ARG A 785 -35.51 9.20 -21.93
N LYS A 786 -35.87 8.23 -22.79
CA LYS A 786 -36.23 6.85 -22.38
C LYS A 786 -35.10 6.21 -21.59
N TYR A 787 -33.88 6.17 -22.14
CA TYR A 787 -32.74 5.53 -21.48
C TYR A 787 -32.16 6.35 -20.34
N GLN A 788 -32.18 7.68 -20.42
CA GLN A 788 -31.79 8.54 -19.31
C GLN A 788 -32.62 8.22 -18.05
N GLN A 789 -33.94 8.21 -18.19
CA GLN A 789 -34.84 7.92 -17.08
C GLN A 789 -34.67 6.49 -16.56
N LEU A 790 -34.48 5.51 -17.45
CA LEU A 790 -34.24 4.13 -17.07
C LEU A 790 -32.95 3.94 -16.26
N ILE A 791 -31.85 4.61 -16.64
CA ILE A 791 -30.59 4.57 -15.90
C ILE A 791 -30.73 5.23 -14.52
N ILE A 792 -31.36 6.41 -14.45
CA ILE A 792 -31.64 7.11 -13.19
C ILE A 792 -32.48 6.22 -12.25
N ASP A 793 -33.58 5.65 -12.76
CA ASP A 793 -34.46 4.79 -11.96
C ASP A 793 -33.74 3.51 -11.54
N SER A 794 -32.86 2.96 -12.39
CA SER A 794 -32.04 1.77 -12.07
C SER A 794 -31.00 2.03 -11.00
N LEU A 795 -30.40 3.23 -10.96
CA LEU A 795 -29.46 3.67 -9.92
C LEU A 795 -30.17 4.00 -8.60
N SER A 796 -31.42 4.47 -8.69
CA SER A 796 -32.25 4.82 -7.54
C SER A 796 -32.86 3.60 -6.83
N VAL A 797 -32.63 2.38 -7.31
CA VAL A 797 -33.13 1.16 -6.66
C VAL A 797 -32.24 0.82 -5.47
N ASP A 798 -32.78 0.94 -4.26
CA ASP A 798 -32.18 0.43 -3.02
C ASP A 798 -32.28 -1.11 -2.94
N PHE A 799 -31.45 -1.78 -3.75
CA PHE A 799 -31.41 -3.23 -3.87
C PHE A 799 -29.99 -3.74 -4.11
N GLN A 800 -29.45 -4.49 -3.15
CA GLN A 800 -28.17 -5.18 -3.28
C GLN A 800 -28.37 -6.63 -3.74
N PHE A 801 -27.86 -6.96 -4.93
CA PHE A 801 -28.07 -8.28 -5.52
C PHE A 801 -27.32 -9.39 -4.77
N SER A 802 -26.12 -9.14 -4.23
CA SER A 802 -25.39 -10.14 -3.43
C SER A 802 -26.16 -10.54 -2.16
N GLN A 803 -26.76 -9.56 -1.48
CA GLN A 803 -27.62 -9.78 -0.32
C GLN A 803 -28.88 -10.57 -0.69
N PHE A 804 -29.45 -10.30 -1.87
CA PHE A 804 -30.56 -11.09 -2.40
C PHE A 804 -30.18 -12.55 -2.65
N LEU A 805 -29.01 -12.81 -3.25
CA LEU A 805 -28.52 -14.18 -3.49
C LEU A 805 -28.31 -14.99 -2.20
N GLN A 806 -28.07 -14.31 -1.09
CA GLN A 806 -27.91 -14.92 0.24
C GLN A 806 -29.22 -14.93 1.05
N ALA A 807 -30.33 -14.43 0.47
CA ALA A 807 -31.61 -14.25 1.14
C ALA A 807 -31.57 -13.35 2.40
N GLU A 808 -30.60 -12.44 2.48
CA GLU A 808 -30.62 -11.36 3.47
C GLU A 808 -31.79 -10.42 3.22
N ASN A 809 -32.02 -10.04 1.95
CA ASN A 809 -33.14 -9.21 1.52
C ASN A 809 -34.49 -9.89 1.79
N VAL A 810 -35.55 -9.07 1.92
CA VAL A 810 -36.95 -9.51 2.07
C VAL A 810 -37.76 -9.20 0.81
N PRO A 811 -38.98 -9.76 0.65
CA PRO A 811 -39.86 -9.43 -0.46
C PRO A 811 -40.06 -7.92 -0.69
N ALA A 812 -40.14 -7.10 0.37
CA ALA A 812 -40.25 -5.65 0.24
C ALA A 812 -39.11 -4.99 -0.56
N ASN A 813 -37.89 -5.55 -0.54
CA ASN A 813 -36.79 -5.04 -1.38
C ASN A 813 -37.10 -5.19 -2.88
N LEU A 814 -37.86 -6.22 -3.27
CA LEU A 814 -38.28 -6.43 -4.66
C LEU A 814 -39.44 -5.52 -5.08
N VAL A 815 -40.20 -4.96 -4.13
CA VAL A 815 -41.27 -3.99 -4.43
C VAL A 815 -40.68 -2.75 -5.07
N VAL A 816 -39.57 -2.21 -4.52
CA VAL A 816 -38.90 -1.03 -5.07
C VAL A 816 -38.36 -1.31 -6.48
N VAL A 817 -37.75 -2.49 -6.69
CA VAL A 817 -37.31 -2.94 -8.02
C VAL A 817 -38.49 -2.93 -8.99
N LYS A 818 -39.62 -3.54 -8.61
CA LYS A 818 -40.81 -3.62 -9.47
C LYS A 818 -41.40 -2.24 -9.76
N GLN A 819 -41.57 -1.40 -8.75
CA GLN A 819 -42.12 -0.05 -8.89
C GLN A 819 -41.26 0.85 -9.79
N LYS A 820 -39.94 0.78 -9.65
CA LYS A 820 -39.00 1.57 -10.46
C LYS A 820 -38.88 1.05 -11.90
N MET A 821 -38.96 -0.26 -12.11
CA MET A 821 -38.78 -0.86 -13.45
C MET A 821 -40.09 -0.98 -14.24
N GLN A 822 -41.25 -1.03 -13.58
CA GLN A 822 -42.56 -1.17 -14.24
C GLN A 822 -42.87 -0.07 -15.28
N PRO A 823 -42.57 1.23 -15.05
CA PRO A 823 -42.77 2.27 -16.06
C PRO A 823 -42.01 2.03 -17.37
N HIS A 824 -40.91 1.27 -17.30
CA HIS A 824 -40.03 0.97 -18.44
C HIS A 824 -40.37 -0.36 -19.12
N GLY A 825 -41.44 -1.04 -18.68
CA GLY A 825 -41.91 -2.29 -19.27
C GLY A 825 -40.93 -3.45 -19.15
N ALA A 826 -41.03 -4.42 -20.06
CA ALA A 826 -40.16 -5.61 -20.06
C ALA A 826 -38.68 -5.26 -20.26
N ASP A 827 -38.40 -4.28 -21.13
CA ASP A 827 -37.04 -3.83 -21.46
C ASP A 827 -36.34 -3.23 -20.23
N GLY A 828 -37.07 -2.54 -19.36
CA GLY A 828 -36.53 -1.98 -18.13
C GLY A 828 -35.97 -3.04 -17.17
N PHE A 829 -36.78 -4.06 -16.87
CA PHE A 829 -36.33 -5.19 -16.04
C PHE A 829 -35.15 -5.93 -16.68
N ALA A 830 -35.17 -6.07 -18.00
CA ALA A 830 -34.14 -6.76 -18.75
C ALA A 830 -32.80 -6.02 -18.66
N LEU A 831 -32.79 -4.70 -18.89
CA LEU A 831 -31.59 -3.86 -18.77
C LEU A 831 -31.07 -3.82 -17.33
N PHE A 832 -31.95 -3.73 -16.33
CA PHE A 832 -31.57 -3.77 -14.92
C PHE A 832 -30.86 -5.08 -14.54
N CYS A 833 -31.43 -6.22 -14.95
CA CYS A 833 -30.81 -7.53 -14.72
C CYS A 833 -29.48 -7.67 -15.47
N PHE A 834 -29.41 -7.20 -16.72
CA PHE A 834 -28.19 -7.25 -17.51
C PHE A 834 -27.07 -6.36 -16.94
N ARG A 835 -27.41 -5.17 -16.44
CA ARG A 835 -26.48 -4.29 -15.72
C ARG A 835 -25.80 -5.03 -14.58
N ILE A 836 -26.58 -5.68 -13.71
CA ILE A 836 -26.05 -6.45 -12.58
C ILE A 836 -25.11 -7.55 -13.08
N PHE A 837 -25.53 -8.31 -14.09
CA PHE A 837 -24.74 -9.40 -14.64
C PHE A 837 -23.40 -8.92 -15.22
N ALA A 838 -23.41 -7.89 -16.07
CA ALA A 838 -22.21 -7.33 -16.69
C ALA A 838 -21.23 -6.73 -15.64
N GLN A 839 -21.75 -6.06 -14.62
CA GLN A 839 -20.93 -5.56 -13.49
C GLN A 839 -20.25 -6.70 -12.73
N MET A 840 -20.94 -7.82 -12.51
CA MET A 840 -20.34 -8.99 -11.88
C MET A 840 -19.23 -9.59 -12.75
N CYS A 841 -19.43 -9.68 -14.07
CA CYS A 841 -18.37 -10.13 -14.98
C CYS A 841 -17.11 -9.24 -14.88
N GLY A 842 -17.28 -7.92 -14.79
CA GLY A 842 -16.18 -6.97 -14.64
C GLY A 842 -15.53 -6.90 -13.24
N LYS A 843 -16.07 -7.58 -12.23
CA LYS A 843 -15.68 -7.40 -10.80
C LYS A 843 -14.18 -7.61 -10.52
N LEU A 844 -13.51 -8.44 -11.30
CA LEU A 844 -12.07 -8.74 -11.17
C LEU A 844 -11.23 -8.18 -12.34
N GLY A 845 -11.72 -7.13 -13.01
CA GLY A 845 -11.02 -6.47 -14.12
C GLY A 845 -9.65 -5.90 -13.77
N ASP A 846 -9.38 -5.62 -12.49
CA ASP A 846 -8.07 -5.19 -11.98
C ASP A 846 -7.01 -6.30 -12.01
N ARG A 847 -7.44 -7.56 -12.08
CA ARG A 847 -6.56 -8.73 -12.22
C ARG A 847 -6.31 -9.09 -13.68
N SER A 848 -7.34 -9.03 -14.52
CA SER A 848 -7.22 -9.22 -15.97
C SER A 848 -8.35 -8.56 -16.74
N LEU A 849 -8.02 -8.10 -17.94
CA LEU A 849 -8.96 -7.61 -18.97
C LEU A 849 -9.01 -8.53 -20.20
N GLU A 850 -8.41 -9.72 -20.12
CA GLU A 850 -8.38 -10.70 -21.22
C GLU A 850 -9.51 -11.73 -21.14
N GLY A 851 -10.28 -11.72 -20.05
CA GLY A 851 -11.48 -12.55 -19.82
C GLY A 851 -12.20 -12.16 -18.53
N SER A 852 -13.38 -12.73 -18.31
CA SER A 852 -14.19 -12.54 -17.08
C SER A 852 -13.79 -13.56 -16.02
N ILE A 853 -12.76 -13.26 -15.22
CA ILE A 853 -12.28 -14.19 -14.16
C ILE A 853 -13.36 -14.45 -13.11
N PHE A 854 -14.26 -13.50 -12.86
CA PHE A 854 -15.28 -13.64 -11.82
C PHE A 854 -16.42 -14.59 -12.22
N MET A 855 -16.86 -14.58 -13.48
CA MET A 855 -18.05 -15.32 -13.91
C MET A 855 -17.73 -16.77 -14.28
N THR A 856 -17.24 -17.53 -13.31
CA THR A 856 -16.98 -18.97 -13.42
C THR A 856 -18.28 -19.79 -13.40
N GLU A 857 -18.19 -21.10 -13.66
CA GLU A 857 -19.35 -21.98 -13.62
C GLU A 857 -20.03 -21.96 -12.25
N SER A 858 -19.26 -22.10 -11.16
CA SER A 858 -19.78 -22.05 -9.80
C SER A 858 -20.49 -20.72 -9.49
N GLN A 859 -19.92 -19.59 -9.89
CA GLN A 859 -20.54 -18.27 -9.69
C GLN A 859 -21.81 -18.11 -10.52
N PHE A 860 -21.80 -18.55 -11.78
CA PHE A 860 -22.97 -18.48 -12.64
C PHE A 860 -24.15 -19.30 -12.10
N GLN A 861 -23.91 -20.53 -11.64
CA GLN A 861 -24.96 -21.38 -11.06
C GLN A 861 -25.57 -20.78 -9.78
N ARG A 862 -24.79 -19.95 -9.06
CA ARG A 862 -25.30 -19.18 -7.91
C ARG A 862 -26.16 -18.00 -8.34
N ILE A 863 -25.74 -17.26 -9.37
CA ILE A 863 -26.36 -16.01 -9.83
C ILE A 863 -27.65 -16.25 -10.62
N ARG A 864 -27.67 -17.29 -11.47
CA ARG A 864 -28.76 -17.58 -12.42
C ARG A 864 -30.16 -17.64 -11.76
N PRO A 865 -30.37 -18.35 -10.63
CA PRO A 865 -31.65 -18.34 -9.92
C PRO A 865 -32.12 -16.95 -9.48
N GLY A 866 -31.19 -16.10 -9.05
CA GLY A 866 -31.48 -14.74 -8.63
C GLY A 866 -31.94 -13.85 -9.80
N LEU A 867 -31.27 -13.95 -10.95
CA LEU A 867 -31.71 -13.26 -12.17
C LEU A 867 -33.09 -13.73 -12.61
N GLY A 868 -33.34 -15.05 -12.60
CA GLY A 868 -34.65 -15.60 -12.94
C GLY A 868 -35.77 -15.07 -12.05
N ALA A 869 -35.52 -14.90 -10.75
CA ALA A 869 -36.48 -14.33 -9.82
C ALA A 869 -36.78 -12.85 -10.08
N LEU A 870 -35.76 -12.05 -10.39
CA LEU A 870 -35.96 -10.64 -10.79
C LEU A 870 -36.77 -10.53 -12.09
N GLN A 871 -36.55 -11.43 -13.04
CA GLN A 871 -37.33 -11.46 -14.27
C GLN A 871 -38.79 -11.84 -14.04
N GLN A 872 -39.07 -12.72 -13.09
CA GLN A 872 -40.44 -13.10 -12.74
C GLN A 872 -41.26 -11.93 -12.20
N LEU A 873 -40.63 -10.86 -11.66
CA LEU A 873 -41.34 -9.64 -11.23
C LEU A 873 -42.10 -8.92 -12.35
N ARG A 874 -41.81 -9.26 -13.61
CA ARG A 874 -42.58 -8.80 -14.78
C ARG A 874 -44.04 -9.27 -14.74
N ILE A 875 -44.30 -10.43 -14.13
CA ILE A 875 -45.60 -11.10 -14.15
C ILE A 875 -46.12 -11.33 -12.72
N LEU A 876 -45.21 -11.64 -11.79
CA LEU A 876 -45.51 -11.93 -10.40
C LEU A 876 -45.38 -10.69 -9.51
N GLU A 877 -46.06 -10.72 -8.37
CA GLU A 877 -45.78 -9.79 -7.27
C GLU A 877 -44.49 -10.16 -6.52
N ALA A 878 -43.95 -9.19 -5.79
CA ALA A 878 -42.68 -9.32 -5.07
C ALA A 878 -42.61 -10.55 -4.14
N GLY A 879 -43.66 -10.82 -3.37
CA GLY A 879 -43.75 -11.99 -2.49
C GLY A 879 -43.63 -13.32 -3.23
N PRO A 880 -44.52 -13.63 -4.20
CA PRO A 880 -44.43 -14.84 -5.00
C PRO A 880 -43.09 -15.02 -5.74
N ALA A 881 -42.52 -13.95 -6.30
CA ALA A 881 -41.21 -14.01 -6.98
C ALA A 881 -40.07 -14.35 -6.01
N TYR A 882 -40.07 -13.74 -4.81
CA TYR A 882 -39.11 -14.06 -3.76
C TYR A 882 -39.27 -15.50 -3.26
N ASN A 883 -40.50 -15.98 -3.09
CA ASN A 883 -40.76 -17.35 -2.67
C ASN A 883 -40.33 -18.38 -3.73
N ALA A 884 -40.49 -18.07 -5.02
CA ALA A 884 -39.97 -18.91 -6.10
C ALA A 884 -38.44 -19.00 -6.08
N PHE A 885 -37.74 -17.88 -5.79
CA PHE A 885 -36.29 -17.88 -5.57
C PHE A 885 -35.88 -18.77 -4.41
N LEU A 886 -36.49 -18.57 -3.23
CA LEU A 886 -36.21 -19.39 -2.04
C LEU A 886 -36.50 -20.87 -2.27
N LEU A 887 -37.57 -21.18 -2.99
CA LEU A 887 -37.91 -22.56 -3.33
C LEU A 887 -36.83 -23.18 -4.21
N LEU A 888 -36.36 -22.49 -5.25
CA LEU A 888 -35.36 -23.00 -6.17
C LEU A 888 -33.99 -23.22 -5.49
N GLN A 889 -33.63 -22.38 -4.53
CA GLN A 889 -32.40 -22.56 -3.75
C GLN A 889 -32.58 -23.63 -2.66
N GLY A 890 -33.69 -23.58 -1.93
CA GLY A 890 -34.01 -24.51 -0.86
C GLY A 890 -34.28 -25.94 -1.35
N SER A 891 -34.81 -26.13 -2.56
CA SER A 891 -35.11 -27.45 -3.12
C SER A 891 -33.88 -28.31 -3.39
N LYS A 892 -32.69 -27.69 -3.46
CA LYS A 892 -31.41 -28.42 -3.55
C LYS A 892 -31.09 -29.16 -2.25
N ALA A 893 -31.62 -28.69 -1.12
CA ALA A 893 -31.41 -29.26 0.21
C ALA A 893 -32.68 -29.90 0.82
N LEU A 894 -33.88 -29.44 0.45
CA LEU A 894 -35.17 -29.87 1.03
C LEU A 894 -36.16 -30.36 -0.02
N SER A 895 -36.86 -31.46 0.26
CA SER A 895 -37.85 -32.04 -0.65
C SER A 895 -39.28 -31.48 -0.54
N ARG A 896 -39.56 -30.52 0.37
CA ARG A 896 -40.93 -30.00 0.63
C ARG A 896 -40.98 -28.51 1.02
N PHE A 897 -41.93 -27.78 0.44
CA PHE A 897 -42.26 -26.37 0.77
C PHE A 897 -43.75 -26.27 1.15
N ALA A 898 -44.13 -26.84 2.30
CA ALA A 898 -45.54 -27.07 2.66
C ALA A 898 -46.05 -26.21 3.84
N SER A 899 -45.19 -25.42 4.49
CA SER A 899 -45.54 -24.59 5.64
C SER A 899 -44.64 -23.34 5.75
N PRO A 900 -45.02 -22.31 6.53
CA PRO A 900 -44.16 -21.15 6.82
C PRO A 900 -42.80 -21.53 7.42
N GLU A 901 -42.74 -22.61 8.19
CA GLU A 901 -41.51 -23.15 8.77
C GLU A 901 -40.54 -23.64 7.68
N HIS A 902 -41.04 -24.34 6.66
CA HIS A 902 -40.22 -24.72 5.49
C HIS A 902 -39.67 -23.49 4.75
N GLN A 903 -40.43 -22.40 4.68
CA GLN A 903 -39.97 -21.15 4.07
C GLN A 903 -38.86 -20.48 4.88
N ALA A 904 -39.00 -20.46 6.22
CA ALA A 904 -37.96 -19.97 7.13
C ALA A 904 -36.67 -20.80 7.01
N LEU A 905 -36.78 -22.13 6.97
CA LEU A 905 -35.66 -23.04 6.74
C LEU A 905 -34.99 -22.79 5.39
N ALA A 906 -35.76 -22.63 4.30
CA ALA A 906 -35.20 -22.31 2.99
C ALA A 906 -34.41 -20.99 3.00
N ARG A 907 -34.89 -19.97 3.73
CA ARG A 907 -34.15 -18.71 3.92
C ARG A 907 -32.86 -18.92 4.72
N LEU A 908 -32.90 -19.70 5.81
CA LEU A 908 -31.71 -20.04 6.60
C LEU A 908 -30.66 -20.78 5.77
N LEU A 909 -31.08 -21.74 4.94
CA LEU A 909 -30.18 -22.48 4.05
C LEU A 909 -29.47 -21.55 3.07
N CYS A 910 -30.17 -20.55 2.54
CA CYS A 910 -29.57 -19.52 1.69
C CYS A 910 -28.56 -18.66 2.47
N LEU A 911 -28.92 -18.21 3.68
CA LEU A 911 -28.04 -17.42 4.55
C LEU A 911 -26.76 -18.21 4.89
N GLY A 912 -26.88 -19.48 5.27
CA GLY A 912 -25.75 -20.37 5.59
C GLY A 912 -24.94 -20.82 4.36
N SER A 913 -25.38 -20.47 3.15
CA SER A 913 -24.81 -20.96 1.88
C SER A 913 -24.71 -22.49 1.84
N ALA A 914 -25.74 -23.19 2.35
CA ALA A 914 -25.83 -24.64 2.41
C ALA A 914 -26.32 -25.19 1.08
N SER A 915 -25.40 -25.34 0.11
CA SER A 915 -25.70 -25.86 -1.22
C SER A 915 -25.67 -27.39 -1.33
N ASP A 916 -25.21 -28.08 -0.29
CA ASP A 916 -25.13 -29.54 -0.20
C ASP A 916 -26.02 -30.09 0.92
N HIS A 917 -26.37 -31.38 0.83
CA HIS A 917 -27.24 -32.05 1.80
C HIS A 917 -26.64 -32.09 3.21
N THR A 918 -25.32 -32.20 3.35
CA THR A 918 -24.67 -32.35 4.67
C THR A 918 -24.83 -31.08 5.49
N ARG A 919 -24.49 -29.93 4.89
CA ARG A 919 -24.66 -28.62 5.55
C ARG A 919 -26.13 -28.27 5.71
N GLY A 920 -26.97 -28.67 4.75
CA GLY A 920 -28.41 -28.47 4.82
C GLY A 920 -29.04 -29.20 6.01
N ASP A 921 -28.71 -30.48 6.19
CA ASP A 921 -29.21 -31.31 7.28
C ASP A 921 -28.75 -30.76 8.64
N ALA A 922 -27.49 -30.35 8.77
CA ALA A 922 -26.96 -29.76 10.01
C ALA A 922 -27.72 -28.49 10.43
N LEU A 923 -28.11 -27.65 9.47
CA LEU A 923 -28.88 -26.44 9.76
C LEU A 923 -30.34 -26.76 10.11
N CYS A 924 -30.94 -27.77 9.47
CA CYS A 924 -32.28 -28.24 9.81
C CYS A 924 -32.32 -28.86 11.21
N GLU A 925 -31.35 -29.70 11.55
CA GLU A 925 -31.19 -30.26 12.90
C GLU A 925 -31.02 -29.17 13.95
N ALA A 926 -30.17 -28.17 13.68
CA ALA A 926 -29.97 -27.03 14.58
C ALA A 926 -31.26 -26.23 14.79
N PHE A 927 -32.08 -26.08 13.75
CA PHE A 927 -33.39 -25.43 13.83
C PHE A 927 -34.40 -26.28 14.63
N ASP A 928 -34.43 -27.60 14.43
CA ASP A 928 -35.30 -28.52 15.17
C ASP A 928 -34.96 -28.62 16.66
N GLN A 929 -33.70 -28.32 17.03
CA GLN A 929 -33.25 -28.23 18.42
C GLN A 929 -33.74 -26.97 19.15
N LEU A 930 -34.30 -25.98 18.46
CA LEU A 930 -34.93 -24.82 19.09
C LEU A 930 -36.24 -25.22 19.78
N LEU A 931 -36.58 -24.54 20.86
CA LEU A 931 -37.84 -24.76 21.57
C LEU A 931 -39.03 -24.42 20.64
N PRO A 932 -40.21 -25.06 20.82
CA PRO A 932 -41.35 -24.81 19.95
C PRO A 932 -41.75 -23.33 19.82
N HIS A 933 -41.63 -22.54 20.88
CA HIS A 933 -41.91 -21.11 20.83
C HIS A 933 -40.81 -20.31 20.12
N GLU A 934 -39.53 -20.65 20.33
CA GLU A 934 -38.37 -20.05 19.63
C GLU A 934 -38.47 -20.30 18.12
N ARG A 935 -38.82 -21.54 17.69
CA ARG A 935 -39.06 -21.88 16.27
C ARG A 935 -40.18 -21.05 15.67
N VAL A 936 -41.29 -20.89 16.38
CA VAL A 936 -42.42 -20.07 15.91
C VAL A 936 -42.03 -18.59 15.80
N GLN A 937 -41.29 -18.06 16.78
CA GLN A 937 -40.77 -16.69 16.75
C GLN A 937 -39.83 -16.46 15.56
N LEU A 938 -38.81 -17.32 15.42
CA LEU A 938 -37.83 -17.23 14.34
C LEU A 938 -38.48 -17.44 12.96
N THR A 939 -39.42 -18.39 12.85
CA THR A 939 -40.20 -18.60 11.62
C THR A 939 -40.95 -17.33 11.23
N ARG A 940 -41.65 -16.71 12.19
CA ARG A 940 -42.37 -15.45 11.95
C ARG A 940 -41.43 -14.33 11.52
N TRP A 941 -40.23 -14.25 12.11
CA TRP A 941 -39.25 -13.23 11.76
C TRP A 941 -38.71 -13.40 10.34
N LEU A 942 -38.30 -14.63 10.00
CA LEU A 942 -37.70 -14.95 8.72
C LEU A 942 -38.70 -14.94 7.56
N THR A 943 -40.00 -15.13 7.84
CA THR A 943 -41.08 -15.07 6.85
C THR A 943 -41.77 -13.71 6.75
N ALA A 944 -41.40 -12.74 7.59
CA ALA A 944 -41.92 -11.37 7.50
C ALA A 944 -41.56 -10.75 6.15
N ASP A 945 -42.58 -10.43 5.35
CA ASP A 945 -42.39 -10.01 3.96
C ASP A 945 -42.04 -8.52 3.80
N GLY A 946 -42.27 -7.69 4.82
CA GLY A 946 -42.14 -6.23 4.75
C GLY A 946 -43.18 -5.56 3.84
N ILE A 947 -44.24 -6.28 3.46
CA ILE A 947 -45.33 -5.80 2.61
C ILE A 947 -46.64 -5.84 3.39
N LYS A 948 -47.03 -7.03 3.84
CA LYS A 948 -48.20 -7.27 4.68
C LYS A 948 -47.81 -7.35 6.16
N GLN A 949 -46.61 -7.86 6.43
CA GLN A 949 -46.05 -8.01 7.77
C GLN A 949 -44.92 -7.00 7.94
N LEU A 950 -45.18 -5.91 8.69
CA LEU A 950 -44.25 -4.80 8.86
C LEU A 950 -43.60 -4.78 10.26
N PRO A 951 -42.29 -4.46 10.35
CA PRO A 951 -41.34 -4.33 9.24
C PRO A 951 -40.86 -5.72 8.75
N GLY A 952 -40.36 -5.79 7.52
CA GLY A 952 -39.54 -6.91 7.06
C GLY A 952 -38.08 -6.68 7.41
N TYR A 953 -37.38 -7.70 7.92
CA TYR A 953 -36.01 -7.55 8.42
C TYR A 953 -34.96 -8.05 7.41
N VAL A 954 -34.08 -7.16 6.98
CA VAL A 954 -32.90 -7.47 6.18
C VAL A 954 -31.75 -7.80 7.13
N LEU A 955 -31.29 -9.05 7.09
CA LEU A 955 -30.33 -9.59 8.06
C LEU A 955 -28.90 -9.47 7.55
N CYS A 956 -28.32 -8.27 7.65
CA CYS A 956 -26.95 -8.00 7.20
C CYS A 956 -25.94 -8.81 8.03
N ASP A 957 -24.99 -9.44 7.35
CA ASP A 957 -23.91 -10.25 7.94
C ASP A 957 -24.37 -11.57 8.60
N ALA A 958 -25.66 -11.93 8.48
CA ALA A 958 -26.15 -13.25 8.91
C ALA A 958 -25.42 -14.43 8.24
N PRO A 959 -25.02 -14.37 6.95
CA PRO A 959 -24.21 -15.42 6.35
C PRO A 959 -22.87 -15.64 7.05
N ASP A 960 -22.22 -14.56 7.49
CA ASP A 960 -20.95 -14.65 8.20
C ASP A 960 -21.14 -15.16 9.62
N LEU A 961 -22.22 -14.76 10.30
CA LEU A 961 -22.62 -15.33 11.60
C LEU A 961 -22.77 -16.85 11.52
N LEU A 962 -23.56 -17.36 10.56
CA LEU A 962 -23.80 -18.80 10.43
C LEU A 962 -22.52 -19.57 10.06
N ARG A 963 -21.71 -19.02 9.15
CA ARG A 963 -20.42 -19.61 8.76
C ARG A 963 -19.45 -19.69 9.93
N ASN A 964 -19.34 -18.61 10.70
CA ASN A 964 -18.44 -18.56 11.85
C ASN A 964 -18.92 -19.48 12.98
N ALA A 965 -20.23 -19.55 13.21
CA ALA A 965 -20.83 -20.46 14.18
C ALA A 965 -20.69 -21.94 13.80
N GLU A 966 -20.79 -22.28 12.52
CA GLU A 966 -20.52 -23.63 12.03
C GLU A 966 -19.05 -24.01 12.21
N ALA A 967 -18.13 -23.07 11.96
CA ALA A 967 -16.70 -23.26 12.15
C ALA A 967 -16.27 -23.32 13.62
N ASN A 968 -17.10 -22.83 14.55
CA ASN A 968 -16.85 -22.81 15.99
C ASN A 968 -17.78 -23.80 16.73
N PRO A 969 -17.29 -25.01 17.11
CA PRO A 969 -18.11 -26.04 17.75
C PRO A 969 -18.74 -25.61 19.08
N ALA A 970 -18.17 -24.64 19.78
CA ALA A 970 -18.72 -24.12 21.02
C ALA A 970 -19.97 -23.26 20.78
N VAL A 971 -20.03 -22.56 19.64
CA VAL A 971 -21.23 -21.81 19.24
C VAL A 971 -22.22 -22.76 18.58
N GLY A 972 -21.77 -23.42 17.51
CA GLY A 972 -22.60 -24.27 16.66
C GLY A 972 -23.75 -23.51 16.00
N LEU A 973 -24.39 -24.15 15.02
CA LEU A 973 -25.54 -23.55 14.34
C LEU A 973 -26.72 -23.32 15.30
N SER A 974 -26.94 -24.21 16.27
CA SER A 974 -28.03 -24.04 17.26
C SER A 974 -27.84 -22.80 18.14
N GLY A 975 -26.60 -22.51 18.56
CA GLY A 975 -26.28 -21.29 19.31
C GLY A 975 -26.52 -20.04 18.48
N ALA A 976 -26.09 -20.02 17.21
CA ALA A 976 -26.36 -18.89 16.32
C ALA A 976 -27.86 -18.64 16.10
N LEU A 977 -28.66 -19.69 15.92
CA LEU A 977 -30.11 -19.54 15.73
C LEU A 977 -30.81 -19.02 17.00
N LYS A 978 -30.37 -19.43 18.20
CA LYS A 978 -30.87 -18.87 19.47
C LYS A 978 -30.49 -17.40 19.64
N ALA A 979 -29.27 -17.02 19.25
CA ALA A 979 -28.88 -15.62 19.25
C ALA A 979 -29.73 -14.79 18.27
N LEU A 980 -30.08 -15.33 17.10
CA LEU A 980 -31.01 -14.68 16.16
C LEU A 980 -32.40 -14.46 16.77
N VAL A 981 -32.94 -15.42 17.53
CA VAL A 981 -34.19 -15.23 18.29
C VAL A 981 -34.07 -14.07 19.28
N ARG A 982 -32.95 -13.98 20.01
CA ARG A 982 -32.73 -12.88 20.96
C ARG A 982 -32.59 -11.53 20.25
N VAL A 983 -31.89 -11.47 19.11
CA VAL A 983 -31.80 -10.25 18.29
C VAL A 983 -33.18 -9.81 17.81
N GLN A 984 -34.02 -10.74 17.36
CA GLN A 984 -35.40 -10.45 16.98
C GLN A 984 -36.17 -9.76 18.12
N GLU A 985 -36.11 -10.30 19.33
CA GLU A 985 -36.82 -9.74 20.49
C GLU A 985 -36.34 -8.32 20.79
N LEU A 986 -35.02 -8.08 20.75
CA LEU A 986 -34.45 -6.76 20.98
C LEU A 986 -34.84 -5.76 19.89
N CYS A 987 -34.84 -6.17 18.61
CA CYS A 987 -35.35 -5.34 17.52
C CYS A 987 -36.83 -4.99 17.72
N GLN A 988 -37.68 -5.95 18.10
CA GLN A 988 -39.10 -5.70 18.37
C GLN A 988 -39.30 -4.72 19.54
N MET A 989 -38.52 -4.86 20.61
CA MET A 989 -38.56 -3.92 21.73
C MET A 989 -38.12 -2.51 21.31
N ALA A 990 -37.09 -2.40 20.48
CA ALA A 990 -36.63 -1.13 19.94
C ALA A 990 -37.67 -0.51 18.99
N ASP A 991 -38.35 -1.33 18.18
CA ASP A 991 -39.41 -0.91 17.27
C ASP A 991 -40.64 -0.36 18.00
N VAL A 992 -40.99 -0.94 19.16
CA VAL A 992 -42.08 -0.44 20.02
C VAL A 992 -41.72 0.90 20.68
N ARG A 993 -40.43 1.15 20.94
CA ARG A 993 -39.94 2.41 21.53
C ARG A 993 -39.79 3.53 20.50
N ALA A 994 -39.47 3.19 19.25
CA ALA A 994 -39.40 4.14 18.14
C ALA A 994 -40.81 4.64 17.74
N SER A 995 -40.89 5.83 17.14
CA SER A 995 -42.16 6.46 16.74
C SER A 995 -43.00 5.57 15.82
N LYS A 996 -44.34 5.70 15.86
CA LYS A 996 -45.36 4.89 15.13
C LYS A 996 -45.30 4.96 13.59
N ARG A 997 -44.22 5.42 12.96
CA ARG A 997 -44.09 5.35 11.50
C ARG A 997 -43.94 3.89 11.09
N ASN A 998 -44.91 3.41 10.30
CA ASN A 998 -44.85 2.08 9.69
C ASN A 998 -43.72 2.07 8.65
N THR A 999 -42.53 1.60 9.04
CA THR A 999 -41.42 1.35 8.12
C THR A 999 -41.61 0.01 7.42
N ALA A 1000 -41.46 -0.02 6.10
CA ALA A 1000 -41.60 -1.27 5.33
C ALA A 1000 -40.44 -2.24 5.59
N LYS A 1001 -39.24 -1.70 5.80
CA LYS A 1001 -37.97 -2.44 5.92
C LYS A 1001 -37.18 -2.00 7.15
N ALA A 1002 -36.55 -2.96 7.81
CA ALA A 1002 -35.56 -2.73 8.86
C ALA A 1002 -34.27 -3.50 8.55
N TYR A 1003 -33.14 -2.81 8.47
CA TYR A 1003 -31.82 -3.41 8.30
C TYR A 1003 -31.28 -3.79 9.68
N VAL A 1004 -30.73 -5.00 9.84
CA VAL A 1004 -30.14 -5.47 11.09
C VAL A 1004 -28.69 -5.83 10.82
N HIS A 1005 -27.77 -4.97 11.25
CA HIS A 1005 -26.34 -5.19 11.15
C HIS A 1005 -25.86 -6.06 12.30
N MET A 1006 -25.32 -7.23 11.97
CA MET A 1006 -24.86 -8.24 12.93
C MET A 1006 -23.37 -8.49 12.85
N ASN A 1007 -22.59 -7.57 12.27
CA ASN A 1007 -21.14 -7.70 12.11
C ASN A 1007 -20.42 -8.04 13.43
N GLN A 1008 -20.77 -7.39 14.55
CA GLN A 1008 -20.16 -7.71 15.85
C GLN A 1008 -20.58 -9.09 16.38
N LEU A 1009 -21.82 -9.51 16.14
CA LEU A 1009 -22.30 -10.84 16.53
C LEU A 1009 -21.70 -11.95 15.69
N ALA A 1010 -21.52 -11.71 14.39
CA ALA A 1010 -20.81 -12.61 13.50
C ALA A 1010 -19.35 -12.77 13.90
N LEU A 1011 -18.67 -11.67 14.26
CA LEU A 1011 -17.32 -11.70 14.81
C LEU A 1011 -17.28 -12.46 16.14
N TRP A 1012 -18.23 -12.19 17.05
CA TRP A 1012 -18.29 -12.88 18.34
C TRP A 1012 -18.52 -14.39 18.19
N ALA A 1013 -19.30 -14.83 17.21
CA ALA A 1013 -19.46 -16.26 16.93
C ALA A 1013 -18.14 -16.93 16.51
N HIS A 1014 -17.23 -16.17 15.88
CA HIS A 1014 -15.89 -16.64 15.57
C HIS A 1014 -15.01 -16.73 16.83
N GLU A 1015 -15.11 -15.73 17.71
CA GLU A 1015 -14.21 -15.56 18.87
C GLU A 1015 -14.66 -16.28 20.15
N ALA A 1016 -15.93 -16.66 20.26
CA ALA A 1016 -16.49 -17.23 21.49
C ALA A 1016 -15.70 -18.45 21.98
N GLY A 1017 -15.47 -18.49 23.29
CA GLY A 1017 -14.66 -19.49 23.98
C GLY A 1017 -15.22 -20.92 23.89
N PRO A 1018 -14.47 -21.93 24.35
CA PRO A 1018 -14.85 -23.34 24.20
C PRO A 1018 -16.09 -23.75 25.02
N ASN A 1019 -16.54 -22.93 25.97
CA ASN A 1019 -17.75 -23.20 26.74
C ASN A 1019 -18.98 -22.91 25.87
N PRO A 1020 -19.88 -23.88 25.65
CA PRO A 1020 -21.03 -23.69 24.77
C PRO A 1020 -22.04 -22.62 25.19
N GLY A 1021 -21.94 -22.13 26.43
CA GLY A 1021 -22.81 -21.06 26.98
C GLY A 1021 -22.31 -19.65 26.71
N ASP A 1022 -21.00 -19.43 26.58
CA ASP A 1022 -20.38 -18.09 26.57
C ASP A 1022 -20.92 -17.20 25.43
N PHE A 1023 -21.23 -17.81 24.28
CA PHE A 1023 -21.80 -17.11 23.15
C PHE A 1023 -23.21 -16.57 23.44
N LEU A 1024 -24.06 -17.39 24.05
CA LEU A 1024 -25.45 -17.03 24.37
C LEU A 1024 -25.57 -16.14 25.61
N GLU A 1025 -24.59 -16.19 26.50
CA GLU A 1025 -24.49 -15.34 27.68
C GLU A 1025 -24.10 -13.89 27.36
N ALA A 1026 -23.58 -13.61 26.16
CA ALA A 1026 -23.26 -12.25 25.73
C ALA A 1026 -24.50 -11.35 25.81
N ILE A 1027 -24.33 -10.16 26.37
CA ILE A 1027 -25.37 -9.15 26.46
C ILE A 1027 -25.46 -8.48 25.09
N LEU A 1028 -26.56 -8.71 24.39
CA LEU A 1028 -26.84 -8.05 23.12
C LEU A 1028 -27.59 -6.76 23.37
N GLU A 1029 -27.12 -5.68 22.78
CA GLU A 1029 -27.82 -4.40 22.72
C GLU A 1029 -28.14 -4.07 21.27
N VAL A 1030 -29.28 -3.42 21.05
CA VAL A 1030 -29.70 -2.98 19.72
C VAL A 1030 -29.91 -1.48 19.76
N THR A 1031 -29.09 -0.76 19.01
CA THR A 1031 -29.28 0.66 18.73
C THR A 1031 -30.06 0.80 17.43
N SER A 1032 -30.99 1.77 17.39
CA SER A 1032 -31.88 1.98 16.24
C SER A 1032 -31.77 3.40 15.72
N GLU A 1033 -31.56 3.56 14.42
CA GLU A 1033 -31.54 4.83 13.71
C GLU A 1033 -32.64 4.83 12.63
N GLU A 1034 -33.38 5.94 12.50
CA GLU A 1034 -34.36 6.12 11.42
C GLU A 1034 -33.68 6.78 10.22
N GLN A 1035 -33.73 6.14 9.05
CA GLN A 1035 -33.20 6.66 7.79
C GLN A 1035 -34.32 6.75 6.75
N ALA A 1036 -34.86 7.96 6.54
CA ALA A 1036 -35.90 8.26 5.54
C ALA A 1036 -37.12 7.30 5.55
N GLU A 1037 -37.05 6.19 4.80
CA GLU A 1037 -38.09 5.16 4.63
C GLU A 1037 -37.75 3.79 5.28
N SER A 1038 -36.53 3.64 5.81
CA SER A 1038 -36.04 2.43 6.46
C SER A 1038 -35.57 2.69 7.89
N ARG A 1039 -35.52 1.62 8.68
CA ARG A 1039 -34.91 1.63 10.01
C ARG A 1039 -33.61 0.83 9.97
N VAL A 1040 -32.60 1.28 10.68
CA VAL A 1040 -31.32 0.57 10.80
C VAL A 1040 -31.13 0.19 12.26
N HIS A 1041 -30.98 -1.10 12.53
CA HIS A 1041 -30.61 -1.68 13.81
C HIS A 1041 -29.16 -2.11 13.74
N VAL A 1042 -28.36 -1.70 14.72
CA VAL A 1042 -27.00 -2.19 14.91
C VAL A 1042 -26.98 -3.06 16.16
N VAL A 1043 -26.57 -4.31 15.99
CA VAL A 1043 -26.44 -5.26 17.09
C VAL A 1043 -25.05 -5.10 17.69
N GLU A 1044 -25.00 -4.57 18.91
CA GLU A 1044 -23.80 -4.46 19.71
C GLU A 1044 -23.70 -5.67 20.65
N VAL A 1045 -22.48 -6.19 20.80
CA VAL A 1045 -22.23 -7.39 21.61
C VAL A 1045 -21.34 -7.04 22.78
N HIS A 1046 -21.95 -7.01 23.97
CA HIS A 1046 -21.24 -6.90 25.24
C HIS A 1046 -20.93 -8.30 25.73
N ARG A 1047 -19.65 -8.69 25.65
CA ARG A 1047 -19.19 -10.01 26.05
C ARG A 1047 -19.47 -10.22 27.55
N PRO A 1048 -19.92 -11.41 27.98
CA PRO A 1048 -20.22 -11.63 29.39
C PRO A 1048 -18.92 -11.45 30.21
N GLU A 1049 -18.96 -10.62 31.24
CA GLU A 1049 -17.87 -10.51 32.20
C GLU A 1049 -17.76 -11.84 32.95
N GLY A 1050 -16.90 -12.74 32.44
CA GLY A 1050 -16.81 -14.09 32.97
C GLY A 1050 -16.53 -14.10 34.48
N PRO A 1051 -17.25 -14.92 35.28
CA PRO A 1051 -16.91 -15.10 36.68
C PRO A 1051 -15.50 -15.71 36.76
N SER A 1052 -14.66 -15.09 37.59
CA SER A 1052 -13.37 -15.66 37.95
C SER A 1052 -13.58 -17.00 38.69
N MET A 1053 -13.58 -18.13 37.99
CA MET A 1053 -13.52 -19.45 38.60
C MET A 1053 -12.74 -20.45 37.75
N SER A 1054 -11.60 -20.86 38.31
CA SER A 1054 -11.22 -22.26 38.56
C SER A 1054 -12.08 -23.35 37.91
N ARG A 1055 -11.49 -24.18 37.05
CA ARG A 1055 -12.00 -25.53 36.75
C ARG A 1055 -10.88 -26.50 36.35
N SER A 1056 -10.55 -27.38 37.30
CA SER A 1056 -10.47 -28.83 37.05
C SER A 1056 -11.68 -29.29 36.20
N GLY A 1057 -11.63 -30.26 35.29
CA GLY A 1057 -10.60 -31.17 34.84
C GLY A 1057 -11.33 -32.15 33.93
N GLU A 1058 -10.93 -32.25 32.67
CA GLU A 1058 -11.41 -33.30 31.76
C GLU A 1058 -10.46 -34.50 31.83
N MET A 1059 -11.01 -35.57 32.40
CA MET A 1059 -10.39 -36.89 32.49
C MET A 1059 -10.47 -37.57 31.11
N GLY A 1060 -9.47 -37.32 30.27
CA GLY A 1060 -9.33 -38.00 28.98
C GLY A 1060 -8.84 -39.45 29.12
N ASP A 1061 -9.58 -40.37 28.52
CA ASP A 1061 -9.41 -41.83 28.51
C ASP A 1061 -7.93 -42.31 28.31
N PRO A 1062 -7.36 -43.07 29.26
CA PRO A 1062 -5.96 -43.52 29.22
C PRO A 1062 -5.67 -44.55 28.11
N LEU A 1063 -6.69 -45.24 27.57
CA LEU A 1063 -6.49 -46.26 26.53
C LEU A 1063 -6.01 -45.62 25.21
N TRP A 1064 -6.56 -44.46 24.86
CA TRP A 1064 -6.23 -43.75 23.62
C TRP A 1064 -4.82 -43.12 23.65
N ARG A 1065 -4.36 -42.69 24.84
CA ARG A 1065 -3.00 -42.17 25.03
C ARG A 1065 -1.94 -43.27 24.95
N CYS A 1066 -2.26 -44.50 25.34
CA CYS A 1066 -1.36 -45.64 25.22
C CYS A 1066 -1.18 -46.02 23.74
N VAL A 1067 -2.27 -46.25 23.00
CA VAL A 1067 -2.24 -46.63 21.57
C VAL A 1067 -1.49 -45.59 20.72
N ARG A 1068 -1.70 -44.29 20.99
CA ARG A 1068 -1.01 -43.21 20.26
C ARG A 1068 0.48 -43.13 20.57
N ARG A 1069 0.93 -43.57 21.75
CA ARG A 1069 2.36 -43.63 22.10
C ARG A 1069 3.03 -44.87 21.52
N THR A 1070 2.39 -46.04 21.55
CA THR A 1070 2.95 -47.27 20.94
C THR A 1070 3.04 -47.17 19.42
N ALA A 1071 2.04 -46.57 18.76
CA ALA A 1071 2.08 -46.34 17.32
C ALA A 1071 3.21 -45.39 16.92
N ARG A 1072 3.41 -44.28 17.64
CA ARG A 1072 4.52 -43.34 17.38
C ARG A 1072 5.90 -43.99 17.59
N LEU A 1073 6.04 -44.85 18.59
CA LEU A 1073 7.30 -45.54 18.88
C LEU A 1073 7.64 -46.58 17.80
N LEU A 1074 6.65 -47.37 17.36
CA LEU A 1074 6.84 -48.41 16.33
C LEU A 1074 7.20 -47.80 14.98
N THR A 1075 6.54 -46.70 14.60
CA THR A 1075 6.81 -45.99 13.34
C THR A 1075 8.17 -45.28 13.35
N PHE A 1076 8.58 -44.71 14.49
CA PHE A 1076 9.92 -44.12 14.64
C PHE A 1076 11.02 -45.19 14.48
N LEU A 1077 10.84 -46.37 15.09
CA LEU A 1077 11.75 -47.51 14.94
C LEU A 1077 11.87 -47.98 13.48
N LEU A 1078 10.76 -47.96 12.73
CA LEU A 1078 10.74 -48.36 11.32
C LEU A 1078 11.48 -47.36 10.42
N LEU A 1079 11.34 -46.06 10.70
CA LEU A 1079 12.07 -45.00 9.99
C LEU A 1079 13.57 -45.05 10.29
N VAL A 1080 13.96 -45.33 11.53
CA VAL A 1080 15.38 -45.51 11.91
C VAL A 1080 15.98 -46.74 11.22
N LEU A 1081 15.25 -47.87 11.15
CA LEU A 1081 15.71 -49.06 10.45
C LEU A 1081 15.88 -48.83 8.94
N MET A 1082 14.96 -48.09 8.31
CA MET A 1082 15.09 -47.72 6.90
C MET A 1082 16.29 -46.81 6.66
N PHE A 1083 16.52 -45.82 7.53
CA PHE A 1083 17.67 -44.93 7.45
C PHE A 1083 18.99 -45.71 7.61
N LEU A 1084 19.06 -46.64 8.57
CA LEU A 1084 20.23 -47.49 8.77
C LEU A 1084 20.48 -48.42 7.58
N ALA A 1085 19.44 -48.94 6.93
CA ALA A 1085 19.57 -49.74 5.71
C ALA A 1085 20.12 -48.92 4.53
N SER A 1086 19.63 -47.68 4.36
CA SER A 1086 20.14 -46.75 3.33
C SER A 1086 21.59 -46.33 3.61
N ALA A 1087 21.93 -46.05 4.87
CA ALA A 1087 23.28 -45.69 5.29
C ALA A 1087 24.25 -46.87 5.13
N ALA A 1088 23.83 -48.10 5.42
CA ALA A 1088 24.63 -49.31 5.20
C ALA A 1088 24.88 -49.56 3.70
N GLY A 1089 23.88 -49.30 2.84
CA GLY A 1089 24.05 -49.35 1.38
C GLY A 1089 25.07 -48.34 0.87
N LEU A 1090 25.01 -47.10 1.38
CA LEU A 1090 25.96 -46.04 1.02
C LEU A 1090 27.38 -46.32 1.57
N PHE A 1091 27.48 -46.84 2.79
CA PHE A 1091 28.75 -47.24 3.40
C PHE A 1091 29.37 -48.42 2.67
N GLY A 1092 28.58 -49.38 2.21
CA GLY A 1092 29.05 -50.49 1.36
C GLY A 1092 29.64 -50.01 0.02
N LEU A 1093 29.02 -49.00 -0.60
CA LEU A 1093 29.51 -48.36 -1.82
C LEU A 1093 30.83 -47.58 -1.61
N ILE A 1094 31.00 -46.97 -0.43
CA ILE A 1094 32.19 -46.18 -0.11
C ILE A 1094 33.36 -47.06 0.35
N CYS A 1095 33.09 -48.12 1.12
CA CYS A 1095 34.14 -48.93 1.76
C CYS A 1095 34.61 -50.13 0.92
N PHE A 1096 33.87 -50.56 -0.10
CA PHE A 1096 34.27 -51.66 -0.99
C PHE A 1096 34.26 -51.29 -2.48
N PRO A 1097 34.97 -50.21 -2.88
CA PRO A 1097 34.91 -49.69 -4.24
C PRO A 1097 35.38 -50.71 -5.29
N ASP A 1098 36.30 -51.61 -4.93
CA ASP A 1098 36.90 -52.62 -5.81
C ASP A 1098 35.97 -53.81 -6.14
N ARG A 1099 34.89 -54.00 -5.37
CA ARG A 1099 33.87 -55.03 -5.66
C ARG A 1099 32.66 -54.50 -6.43
N THR A 1100 32.41 -53.19 -6.41
CA THR A 1100 31.32 -52.55 -7.14
C THR A 1100 31.73 -52.01 -8.51
N THR A 1101 33.03 -51.79 -8.75
CA THR A 1101 33.56 -51.31 -10.04
C THR A 1101 33.34 -52.24 -11.24
N PRO A 1102 33.30 -53.58 -11.12
CA PRO A 1102 32.98 -54.45 -12.25
C PRO A 1102 31.50 -54.36 -12.68
N LEU A 1103 30.59 -54.07 -11.74
CA LEU A 1103 29.14 -53.95 -12.01
C LEU A 1103 28.76 -52.60 -12.64
N LEU A 1104 29.63 -51.58 -12.53
CA LEU A 1104 29.43 -50.24 -13.08
C LEU A 1104 30.20 -50.00 -14.40
N ARG A 1105 31.10 -50.92 -14.81
CA ARG A 1105 31.92 -50.78 -16.02
C ARG A 1105 31.30 -51.31 -17.31
N GLU A 1106 30.12 -51.94 -17.26
CA GLU A 1106 29.36 -52.38 -18.45
C GLU A 1106 28.23 -51.41 -18.86
N LEU A 1107 28.20 -50.19 -18.33
CA LEU A 1107 27.24 -49.16 -18.76
C LEU A 1107 27.96 -48.03 -19.51
N ASP A 1108 27.79 -48.04 -20.83
CA ASP A 1108 28.26 -47.02 -21.78
C ASP A 1108 27.58 -45.65 -21.49
N PRO A 1109 28.22 -44.48 -21.70
CA PRO A 1109 27.71 -43.18 -21.24
C PRO A 1109 26.53 -42.60 -22.03
N LEU A 1110 25.94 -43.33 -22.97
CA LEU A 1110 24.76 -42.93 -23.72
C LEU A 1110 23.75 -44.07 -23.68
N GLU A 1111 22.55 -43.78 -23.18
CA GLU A 1111 21.42 -44.69 -22.92
C GLU A 1111 21.42 -45.42 -21.56
N VAL A 1112 21.13 -44.67 -20.49
CA VAL A 1112 20.56 -45.25 -19.27
C VAL A 1112 19.11 -45.68 -19.58
N PRO A 1113 18.71 -46.96 -19.42
CA PRO A 1113 17.35 -47.37 -19.69
C PRO A 1113 16.39 -46.65 -18.73
N PRO A 1114 15.25 -46.10 -19.21
CA PRO A 1114 14.31 -45.34 -18.40
C PRO A 1114 13.74 -46.11 -17.20
N ARG A 1115 13.96 -47.44 -17.12
CA ARG A 1115 13.54 -48.28 -15.99
C ARG A 1115 14.34 -48.06 -14.71
N ILE A 1116 15.64 -47.77 -14.78
CA ILE A 1116 16.48 -47.60 -13.58
C ILE A 1116 16.19 -46.23 -12.94
N VAL A 1117 16.13 -45.18 -13.76
CA VAL A 1117 15.71 -43.84 -13.32
C VAL A 1117 14.28 -43.87 -12.79
N LYS A 1118 13.37 -44.63 -13.43
CA LYS A 1118 12.01 -44.84 -12.90
C LYS A 1118 11.99 -45.58 -11.57
N LEU A 1119 12.84 -46.58 -11.33
CA LEU A 1119 12.88 -47.27 -10.03
C LEU A 1119 13.41 -46.36 -8.91
N SER A 1120 14.44 -45.55 -9.19
CA SER A 1120 14.98 -44.58 -8.24
C SER A 1120 13.96 -43.47 -7.92
N LEU A 1121 13.31 -42.93 -8.95
CA LEU A 1121 12.24 -41.93 -8.80
C LEU A 1121 11.00 -42.52 -8.12
N LEU A 1122 10.66 -43.79 -8.38
CA LEU A 1122 9.57 -44.49 -7.70
C LEU A 1122 9.90 -44.70 -6.22
N GLY A 1123 11.16 -45.00 -5.87
CA GLY A 1123 11.61 -45.10 -4.48
C GLY A 1123 11.53 -43.77 -3.72
N ILE A 1124 11.96 -42.67 -4.35
CA ILE A 1124 11.86 -41.32 -3.79
C ILE A 1124 10.40 -40.86 -3.69
N ALA A 1125 9.57 -41.18 -4.69
CA ALA A 1125 8.14 -40.91 -4.66
C ALA A 1125 7.43 -41.72 -3.57
N LEU A 1126 7.78 -43.00 -3.39
CA LEU A 1126 7.21 -43.83 -2.33
C LEU A 1126 7.58 -43.30 -0.95
N PHE A 1127 8.86 -42.90 -0.77
CA PHE A 1127 9.34 -42.31 0.48
C PHE A 1127 8.62 -40.99 0.79
N SER A 1128 8.41 -40.14 -0.22
CA SER A 1128 7.68 -38.88 -0.09
C SER A 1128 6.19 -39.11 0.20
N CYS A 1129 5.55 -40.07 -0.47
CA CYS A 1129 4.15 -40.43 -0.22
C CYS A 1129 3.94 -40.99 1.19
N ILE A 1130 4.87 -41.82 1.70
CA ILE A 1130 4.80 -42.33 3.08
C ILE A 1130 5.00 -41.21 4.10
N GLY A 1131 5.90 -40.25 3.84
CA GLY A 1131 6.09 -39.06 4.66
C GLY A 1131 4.86 -38.13 4.66
N ILE A 1132 4.22 -37.95 3.51
CA ILE A 1132 2.98 -37.16 3.37
C ILE A 1132 1.82 -37.86 4.09
N LEU A 1133 1.67 -39.18 3.94
CA LEU A 1133 0.64 -39.95 4.66
C LEU A 1133 0.83 -39.86 6.18
N TYR A 1134 2.08 -39.86 6.66
CA TYR A 1134 2.42 -39.66 8.06
C TYR A 1134 2.03 -38.27 8.58
N CYS A 1135 2.30 -37.21 7.81
CA CYS A 1135 1.89 -35.84 8.14
C CYS A 1135 0.36 -35.67 8.15
N SER A 1136 -0.34 -36.31 7.22
CA SER A 1136 -1.81 -36.28 7.12
C SER A 1136 -2.50 -37.02 8.26
N ILE A 1137 -1.92 -38.11 8.78
CA ILE A 1137 -2.46 -38.87 9.91
C ILE A 1137 -2.12 -38.22 11.27
N CYS A 1138 -1.05 -37.43 11.35
CA CYS A 1138 -0.59 -36.82 12.60
C CYS A 1138 -1.09 -35.38 12.85
N SER A 1139 -1.61 -34.69 11.83
CA SER A 1139 -2.09 -33.31 11.92
C SER A 1139 -3.61 -33.22 12.11
N PRO A 1140 -4.14 -32.34 13.00
CA PRO A 1140 -5.57 -32.26 13.28
C PRO A 1140 -6.42 -31.64 12.15
N ARG A 1141 -5.83 -31.24 11.01
CA ARG A 1141 -6.55 -30.65 9.86
C ARG A 1141 -5.92 -31.04 8.51
N PRO A 1142 -6.33 -32.16 7.88
CA PRO A 1142 -5.71 -32.65 6.64
C PRO A 1142 -6.11 -31.88 5.37
N ALA A 1143 -7.24 -31.15 5.35
CA ALA A 1143 -7.75 -30.47 4.15
C ALA A 1143 -6.92 -29.24 3.71
N ILE A 1144 -6.28 -28.54 4.64
CA ILE A 1144 -5.56 -27.27 4.37
C ILE A 1144 -4.14 -27.51 3.82
N TRP A 1145 -3.59 -28.71 4.02
CA TRP A 1145 -2.24 -29.06 3.58
C TRP A 1145 -2.18 -29.46 2.10
N LEU A 1146 -3.23 -30.12 1.58
CA LEU A 1146 -3.31 -30.53 0.17
C LEU A 1146 -3.47 -29.34 -0.78
N GLU A 1147 -4.21 -28.31 -0.36
CA GLU A 1147 -4.42 -27.07 -1.12
C GLU A 1147 -3.13 -26.24 -1.31
N ARG A 1148 -2.21 -26.30 -0.33
CA ARG A 1148 -0.96 -25.53 -0.33
C ARG A 1148 0.18 -26.18 -1.12
N ILE A 1149 0.22 -27.51 -1.22
CA ILE A 1149 1.23 -28.23 -2.02
C ILE A 1149 1.00 -28.00 -3.52
N PHE A 1150 -0.25 -27.94 -3.97
CA PHE A 1150 -0.58 -27.67 -5.38
C PHE A 1150 -0.26 -26.23 -5.81
N CYS A 1151 -0.32 -25.25 -4.90
CA CYS A 1151 0.07 -23.86 -5.21
C CYS A 1151 1.59 -23.68 -5.41
N CYS A 1152 2.45 -24.37 -4.64
CA CYS A 1152 3.90 -24.22 -4.77
C CYS A 1152 4.50 -24.86 -6.03
N ALA A 1153 3.86 -25.89 -6.59
CA ALA A 1153 4.31 -26.53 -7.83
C ALA A 1153 4.06 -25.65 -9.07
N ARG A 1154 2.99 -24.83 -9.08
CA ARG A 1154 2.63 -23.94 -10.20
C ARG A 1154 3.56 -22.71 -10.32
N SER A 1155 4.19 -22.26 -9.24
CA SER A 1155 5.10 -21.09 -9.25
C SER A 1155 6.51 -21.39 -9.79
N ALA A 1156 6.94 -22.66 -9.85
CA ALA A 1156 8.28 -23.01 -10.33
C ALA A 1156 8.41 -23.05 -11.86
N ASP A 1157 7.32 -23.23 -12.60
CA ASP A 1157 7.32 -23.31 -14.07
C ASP A 1157 7.25 -21.94 -14.77
N MET A 1158 6.88 -20.86 -14.07
CA MET A 1158 6.82 -19.51 -14.65
C MET A 1158 8.18 -18.79 -14.78
N LEU A 1159 9.25 -19.30 -14.18
CA LEU A 1159 10.57 -18.63 -14.14
C LEU A 1159 11.56 -19.10 -15.21
N LYS A 1160 11.12 -19.90 -16.20
CA LYS A 1160 11.99 -20.42 -17.29
C LYS A 1160 11.65 -19.95 -18.71
N MET A 1161 10.67 -19.07 -18.91
CA MET A 1161 10.36 -18.53 -20.23
C MET A 1161 10.50 -17.01 -20.25
N THR A 1162 11.72 -16.51 -20.45
CA THR A 1162 12.03 -15.20 -21.07
C THR A 1162 13.54 -15.02 -21.08
N ASN A 1163 14.21 -15.46 -22.16
CA ASN A 1163 15.50 -14.93 -22.65
C ASN A 1163 15.93 -15.68 -23.91
N ASN A 1164 15.64 -15.14 -25.10
CA ASN A 1164 16.69 -14.82 -26.09
C ASN A 1164 16.13 -14.10 -27.34
N PRO A 1165 16.91 -13.19 -27.97
CA PRO A 1165 16.45 -12.32 -29.04
C PRO A 1165 16.90 -12.76 -30.45
N SER A 1166 16.28 -12.09 -31.44
CA SER A 1166 16.80 -11.70 -32.75
C SER A 1166 16.68 -12.64 -33.96
N SER A 1167 15.84 -12.19 -34.90
CA SER A 1167 16.03 -12.07 -36.35
C SER A 1167 16.84 -13.14 -37.11
N ARG A 1168 16.19 -13.76 -38.12
CA ARG A 1168 16.75 -13.94 -39.47
C ARG A 1168 15.68 -14.38 -40.48
N SER A 1169 15.73 -13.77 -41.66
CA SER A 1169 14.90 -13.97 -42.86
C SER A 1169 15.09 -15.36 -43.51
N PRO A 1170 14.14 -15.85 -44.34
CA PRO A 1170 14.22 -17.18 -44.94
C PRO A 1170 14.75 -17.16 -46.39
N ARG A 1171 15.58 -18.16 -46.74
CA ARG A 1171 15.71 -18.77 -48.09
C ARG A 1171 16.69 -19.97 -48.08
N PRO A 1172 16.67 -20.89 -49.07
CA PRO A 1172 16.05 -22.21 -48.90
C PRO A 1172 16.99 -23.41 -49.20
N GLN A 1173 16.48 -24.61 -48.90
CA GLN A 1173 16.70 -25.92 -49.57
C GLN A 1173 18.14 -26.44 -49.82
N THR A 1174 18.52 -27.57 -49.22
CA THR A 1174 18.67 -28.92 -49.84
C THR A 1174 19.51 -29.88 -48.98
N ASN A 1175 19.07 -31.14 -49.01
CA ASN A 1175 19.67 -32.46 -48.76
C ASN A 1175 21.15 -32.66 -48.39
N GLU A 1176 21.31 -33.65 -47.49
CA GLU A 1176 22.30 -34.74 -47.43
C GLU A 1176 23.81 -34.43 -47.49
N ALA A 1177 24.47 -34.60 -46.34
CA ALA A 1177 25.55 -35.58 -46.08
C ALA A 1177 25.86 -35.60 -44.58
#